data_AF-A0A929GZF3-F1
#
_entry.id   AF-A0A929GZF3-F1
#
_cell.length_a   1.000
_cell.length_b   1.000
_cell.length_c   1.000
_cell.angle_alpha   90.00
_cell.angle_beta   90.00
_cell.angle_gamma   90.00
#
_symmetry.space_group_name_H-M   'P 1'
#
loop_
_entity.id
_entity.type
_entity.pdbx_description
1 polymer ?
#
loop_
_entity_poly.entity_id
_entity_poly.type
_entity_poly.pdbx_seq_one_letter_code
_entity_poly.pdbx_strand_id
1 'polypeptide(L)'
;MRHRVVLVMVVAALSLALIPVAAPAGTVSAGTDEVIAALVLDEAEANALGLEFVSLDNASSSGYGVTAKYTDHSFSEYDINFTLTLSLLETSYDAEEITVENMSYDCDACVDPDCNQFRCDETGDLYDFARPCYSPFRNGYTDFGGLSGETAFAQGDLLVKIESKTLYGITTPEYYERSKSRHEWFVGQVVTKITAGYLADMMQLTARAFIATQPTGTDVYMSGQDVVVMEGTVTGPNGGVADAVLEGFYLSEAGSGWNYQAATDSSGNFRRVMGGADEVARISVRVRHTDTSPAYAGTFRIIIDVGGPTGVVDTGMSVGVSTDKTVYSAGEMIVISGSVADSKGGLADATVVVDVNGSPVAATLDSSGKYQFAHGLAVDIADGLYTITATASHADYPDAINSTTFVVGDMAVLVEQNPVTGEPFVGVAADGVSTLKMGISLPGCTDVSVSTPDIGELKGDSISEAGTIKLDSAGQAEFTYHPPDYLTKDQLGASVDVHQTGSKTWFAEVPLVFTYKDADGQEGRLEGMITVCRPPVMLVHGFVGSTATWGKMSTYLRGERFDTFPGDYLLQDLSIEQLSGVLQTDISQQKLDYANSNIKLTKVDVVGHSMGGLISRYYANGLPGYAGDLRKLIMVGTPNHGVSWLRMKAGNAASKWYDTHSIPGEQLYSESAFMKALNAGEKAGAHLNVDVQYGNIYGMPDDWVVSAASAHLNGVKAVLQSDVKHSPDIPGVPKVAITENLATWEQVNDWLLDDIFRPPLKGSHAEVYKYLYNVYIDADISRSSTTKLSFEPTDLEPFQVLRTGEKSTATVHLTIEDIPWGIIHLDPETEILLGYYSPQLVEVRLLKGSAAFKSKKDGHFSVPVNIGRSTAGEWWKTTPQAVVTGLDTEFVVSAGPEVVVHCLDGNLVVDTPEATDDGHVVGEGESVAVNGETVAAADSVSEGDFWWSEEDDDFLDEPWGGSFLDRVKGLMDSLVSWIKSLF
;
A
#
# COMPACT_ATOMS: atom_id res chain seq x y z
N MET A 1 -24.35 28.35 -65.37
CA MET A 1 -23.85 27.19 -66.16
C MET A 1 -23.28 26.19 -65.16
N ARG A 2 -23.91 25.01 -65.01
CA ARG A 2 -23.36 23.64 -65.22
C ARG A 2 -22.09 23.34 -64.39
N HIS A 3 -21.93 22.26 -63.62
CA HIS A 3 -22.67 21.02 -63.35
C HIS A 3 -22.15 20.39 -62.04
N ARG A 4 -22.96 19.50 -61.44
CA ARG A 4 -22.61 18.55 -60.36
C ARG A 4 -21.49 17.58 -60.78
N VAL A 5 -20.62 17.14 -59.85
CA VAL A 5 -20.31 15.73 -59.50
C VAL A 5 -19.45 15.67 -58.21
N VAL A 6 -19.89 14.79 -57.31
CA VAL A 6 -19.28 14.04 -56.18
C VAL A 6 -17.76 14.16 -55.92
N LEU A 7 -17.40 14.32 -54.63
CA LEU A 7 -16.21 13.69 -54.03
C LEU A 7 -16.55 13.14 -52.62
N VAL A 8 -16.10 11.92 -52.37
CA VAL A 8 -16.30 11.05 -51.20
C VAL A 8 -15.04 11.08 -50.32
N MET A 9 -15.18 11.19 -49.00
CA MET A 9 -14.29 10.66 -47.93
C MET A 9 -15.09 10.76 -46.61
N VAL A 10 -15.79 9.72 -46.17
CA VAL A 10 -15.35 8.59 -45.31
C VAL A 10 -14.88 9.04 -43.92
N VAL A 11 -15.85 9.09 -42.99
CA VAL A 11 -15.65 8.90 -41.55
C VAL A 11 -15.83 7.40 -41.30
N ALA A 12 -14.76 6.70 -40.94
CA ALA A 12 -14.81 5.30 -40.57
C ALA A 12 -14.58 5.16 -39.05
N ALA A 13 -15.66 4.90 -38.33
CA ALA A 13 -15.62 4.22 -37.06
C ALA A 13 -15.17 2.77 -37.32
N LEU A 14 -14.01 2.38 -36.77
CA LEU A 14 -13.57 1.00 -36.80
C LEU A 14 -14.03 0.31 -35.51
N SER A 15 -15.23 -0.25 -35.56
CA SER A 15 -15.60 -1.45 -34.82
C SER A 15 -15.05 -2.64 -35.60
N LEU A 16 -13.92 -3.23 -35.18
CA LEU A 16 -13.46 -4.51 -35.72
C LEU A 16 -13.77 -5.62 -34.71
N ALA A 17 -14.81 -6.38 -35.04
CA ALA A 17 -14.99 -7.73 -34.53
C ALA A 17 -13.84 -8.60 -35.05
N LEU A 18 -13.05 -9.17 -34.14
CA LEU A 18 -12.11 -10.23 -34.46
C LEU A 18 -12.84 -11.57 -34.36
N ILE A 19 -13.08 -12.16 -35.53
CA ILE A 19 -13.40 -13.57 -35.73
C ILE A 19 -12.14 -14.38 -35.36
N PRO A 20 -12.25 -15.49 -34.60
CA PRO A 20 -11.10 -16.33 -34.29
C PRO A 20 -10.66 -17.05 -35.57
N VAL A 21 -9.44 -16.77 -36.03
CA VAL A 21 -8.76 -17.54 -37.08
C VAL A 21 -7.82 -18.51 -36.38
N ALA A 22 -8.04 -19.79 -36.66
CA ALA A 22 -7.33 -20.93 -36.10
C ALA A 22 -5.80 -20.91 -36.35
N ALA A 23 -5.10 -21.53 -35.41
CA ALA A 23 -3.66 -21.75 -35.32
C ALA A 23 -3.03 -22.47 -36.53
N PRO A 24 -1.68 -22.48 -36.59
CA PRO A 24 -1.00 -23.76 -36.71
C PRO A 24 0.17 -23.96 -35.73
N ALA A 25 0.08 -25.09 -35.02
CA ALA A 25 1.14 -26.05 -34.67
C ALA A 25 2.34 -25.59 -33.81
N GLY A 26 2.09 -25.42 -32.51
CA GLY A 26 2.79 -26.23 -31.50
C GLY A 26 1.76 -27.22 -30.96
N THR A 27 1.85 -28.49 -31.33
CA THR A 27 0.92 -29.54 -30.87
C THR A 27 1.18 -29.83 -29.39
N VAL A 28 0.37 -29.28 -28.50
CA VAL A 28 0.22 -29.76 -27.12
C VAL A 28 -0.79 -30.90 -27.17
N SER A 29 -0.40 -32.10 -26.76
CA SER A 29 -1.33 -33.22 -26.63
C SER A 29 -2.17 -33.00 -25.39
N ALA A 30 -3.49 -32.86 -25.58
CA ALA A 30 -4.45 -32.71 -24.49
C ALA A 30 -4.35 -33.91 -23.51
N GLY A 31 -3.90 -33.62 -22.30
CA GLY A 31 -3.85 -34.55 -21.18
C GLY A 31 -3.19 -33.89 -19.98
N THR A 32 -3.98 -33.52 -18.97
CA THR A 32 -3.59 -33.11 -17.60
C THR A 32 -2.69 -31.88 -17.36
N ASP A 33 -1.80 -31.47 -18.27
CA ASP A 33 -0.74 -30.49 -17.93
C ASP A 33 -1.07 -29.00 -18.16
N GLU A 34 -2.19 -28.65 -18.81
CA GLU A 34 -2.56 -27.23 -19.04
C GLU A 34 -2.97 -26.50 -17.75
N VAL A 35 -3.60 -27.20 -16.80
CA VAL A 35 -4.06 -26.62 -15.52
C VAL A 35 -2.86 -26.33 -14.61
N ILE A 36 -1.88 -27.23 -14.55
CA ILE A 36 -0.64 -27.01 -13.80
C ILE A 36 0.20 -25.91 -14.46
N ALA A 37 0.21 -25.85 -15.80
CA ALA A 37 0.87 -24.78 -16.54
C ALA A 37 0.27 -23.40 -16.28
N ALA A 38 -1.02 -23.29 -15.95
CA ALA A 38 -1.65 -22.03 -15.57
C ALA A 38 -1.22 -21.49 -14.19
N LEU A 39 -0.58 -22.33 -13.36
CA LEU A 39 -0.12 -21.95 -12.01
C LEU A 39 1.29 -21.33 -12.00
N VAL A 40 2.01 -21.35 -13.13
CA VAL A 40 3.29 -20.63 -13.26
C VAL A 40 3.04 -19.15 -13.61
N LEU A 41 4.03 -18.28 -13.39
CA LEU A 41 3.96 -16.90 -13.88
C LEU A 41 4.06 -16.93 -15.41
N ASP A 42 3.08 -16.38 -16.10
CA ASP A 42 3.15 -16.25 -17.56
C ASP A 42 4.11 -15.12 -17.98
N GLU A 43 4.30 -14.94 -19.29
CA GLU A 43 5.21 -13.93 -19.83
C GLU A 43 4.80 -12.50 -19.42
N ALA A 44 3.50 -12.18 -19.37
CA ALA A 44 3.04 -10.84 -19.01
C ALA A 44 3.24 -10.58 -17.50
N GLU A 45 2.96 -11.58 -16.67
CA GLU A 45 3.15 -11.52 -15.21
C GLU A 45 4.63 -11.43 -14.84
N ALA A 46 5.48 -12.23 -15.47
CA ALA A 46 6.93 -12.16 -15.29
C ALA A 46 7.48 -10.77 -15.65
N ASN A 47 7.09 -10.25 -16.82
CA ASN A 47 7.51 -8.91 -17.26
C ASN A 47 7.04 -7.80 -16.31
N ALA A 48 5.82 -7.88 -15.76
CA ALA A 48 5.31 -6.93 -14.79
C ALA A 48 6.11 -6.93 -13.47
N LEU A 49 6.71 -8.07 -13.13
CA LEU A 49 7.59 -8.25 -11.98
C LEU A 49 9.07 -7.93 -12.30
N GLY A 50 9.37 -7.46 -13.51
CA GLY A 50 10.73 -7.16 -13.96
C GLY A 50 11.58 -8.39 -14.29
N LEU A 51 10.95 -9.55 -14.53
CA LEU A 51 11.61 -10.81 -14.89
C LEU A 51 11.49 -11.07 -16.39
N GLU A 52 12.53 -11.64 -16.99
CA GLU A 52 12.47 -12.22 -18.34
C GLU A 52 11.88 -13.63 -18.26
N PHE A 53 10.81 -13.90 -18.99
CA PHE A 53 10.29 -15.26 -19.17
C PHE A 53 11.11 -16.01 -20.23
N VAL A 54 11.73 -17.13 -19.86
CA VAL A 54 12.66 -17.86 -20.73
C VAL A 54 11.99 -19.01 -21.46
N SER A 55 11.31 -19.89 -20.73
CA SER A 55 10.69 -21.09 -21.32
C SER A 55 9.69 -21.75 -20.40
N LEU A 56 8.73 -22.45 -21.00
CA LEU A 56 7.81 -23.38 -20.32
C LEU A 56 7.86 -24.75 -21.02
N ASP A 57 8.33 -25.75 -20.28
CA ASP A 57 8.39 -27.14 -20.73
C ASP A 57 7.27 -27.95 -20.07
N ASN A 58 6.34 -28.43 -20.90
CA ASN A 58 5.16 -29.25 -20.52
C ASN A 58 5.32 -30.74 -20.93
N ALA A 59 6.41 -31.10 -21.64
CA ALA A 59 6.52 -32.40 -22.31
C ALA A 59 7.03 -33.55 -21.40
N SER A 60 6.12 -34.44 -20.99
CA SER A 60 6.45 -35.70 -20.32
C SER A 60 7.15 -36.70 -21.25
N SER A 61 8.35 -37.15 -20.87
CA SER A 61 8.83 -38.51 -21.25
C SER A 61 9.46 -39.29 -20.10
N SER A 62 9.56 -38.72 -18.90
CA SER A 62 10.11 -39.42 -17.72
C SER A 62 9.62 -38.96 -16.34
N GLY A 63 8.60 -38.11 -16.24
CA GLY A 63 8.03 -37.68 -14.95
C GLY A 63 6.94 -36.61 -15.12
N TYR A 64 5.90 -36.64 -14.29
CA TYR A 64 4.68 -35.84 -14.38
C TYR A 64 4.87 -34.42 -13.81
N GLY A 65 5.40 -33.46 -14.58
CA GLY A 65 5.52 -32.07 -14.11
C GLY A 65 5.78 -31.00 -15.18
N VAL A 66 5.42 -29.76 -14.84
CA VAL A 66 5.62 -28.53 -15.63
C VAL A 66 6.86 -27.80 -15.10
N THR A 67 7.75 -27.37 -16.01
CA THR A 67 8.93 -26.56 -15.65
C THR A 67 8.91 -25.21 -16.34
N ALA A 68 8.94 -24.12 -15.57
CA ALA A 68 9.04 -22.75 -16.05
C ALA A 68 10.39 -22.13 -15.66
N LYS A 69 10.99 -21.34 -16.54
CA LYS A 69 12.28 -20.68 -16.33
C LYS A 69 12.18 -19.18 -16.52
N TYR A 70 12.86 -18.44 -15.64
CA TYR A 70 12.89 -16.98 -15.61
C TYR A 70 14.31 -16.46 -15.39
N THR A 71 14.61 -15.28 -15.91
CA THR A 71 15.86 -14.57 -15.63
C THR A 71 15.56 -13.24 -14.94
N ASP A 72 16.28 -12.93 -13.88
CA ASP A 72 16.23 -11.63 -13.21
C ASP A 72 17.49 -10.82 -13.51
N HIS A 73 17.29 -9.65 -14.13
CA HIS A 73 18.32 -8.70 -14.51
C HIS A 73 18.42 -7.50 -13.55
N SER A 74 17.80 -7.59 -12.36
CA SER A 74 17.77 -6.49 -11.39
C SER A 74 19.15 -6.03 -10.92
N PHE A 75 20.19 -6.83 -11.11
CA PHE A 75 21.57 -6.49 -10.80
C PHE A 75 22.39 -6.35 -12.08
N SER A 76 23.10 -5.23 -12.22
CA SER A 76 23.94 -4.95 -13.40
C SER A 76 25.16 -5.86 -13.51
N GLU A 77 25.53 -6.50 -12.39
CA GLU A 77 26.75 -7.26 -12.21
C GLU A 77 26.57 -8.77 -12.50
N TYR A 78 25.38 -9.33 -12.34
CA TYR A 78 25.06 -10.73 -12.61
C TYR A 78 23.55 -10.98 -12.69
N ASP A 79 23.17 -12.01 -13.45
CA ASP A 79 21.79 -12.48 -13.55
C ASP A 79 21.50 -13.61 -12.55
N ILE A 80 20.26 -13.67 -12.08
CA ILE A 80 19.73 -14.81 -11.31
C ILE A 80 18.74 -15.56 -12.18
N ASN A 81 19.03 -16.84 -12.44
CA ASN A 81 18.13 -17.71 -13.19
C ASN A 81 17.25 -18.49 -12.21
N PHE A 82 15.94 -18.33 -12.33
CA PHE A 82 14.95 -19.09 -11.57
C PHE A 82 14.41 -20.26 -12.39
N THR A 83 14.25 -21.41 -11.74
CA THR A 83 13.56 -22.58 -12.31
C THR A 83 12.45 -22.99 -11.35
N LEU A 84 11.21 -22.92 -11.81
CA LEU A 84 10.02 -23.41 -11.10
C LEU A 84 9.61 -24.75 -11.69
N THR A 85 9.58 -25.79 -10.87
CA THR A 85 9.06 -27.10 -11.24
C THR A 85 7.81 -27.39 -10.41
N LEU A 86 6.71 -27.68 -11.10
CA LEU A 86 5.43 -28.07 -10.52
C LEU A 86 5.10 -29.50 -10.93
N SER A 87 4.87 -30.39 -9.98
CA SER A 87 4.51 -31.78 -10.26
C SER A 87 3.44 -32.27 -9.29
N LEU A 88 2.79 -33.39 -9.59
CA LEU A 88 1.90 -34.03 -8.63
C LEU A 88 2.70 -34.82 -7.59
N LEU A 89 2.22 -34.80 -6.34
CA LEU A 89 2.73 -35.63 -5.25
C LEU A 89 2.12 -37.04 -5.39
N GLU A 90 2.82 -37.97 -6.02
CA GLU A 90 2.23 -39.26 -6.44
C GLU A 90 2.33 -40.37 -5.38
N THR A 91 3.31 -40.31 -4.48
CA THR A 91 3.57 -41.37 -3.48
C THR A 91 3.90 -40.82 -2.08
N SER A 92 3.78 -41.67 -1.06
CA SER A 92 4.27 -41.35 0.29
C SER A 92 5.79 -41.16 0.35
N TYR A 93 6.51 -41.71 -0.63
CA TYR A 93 7.97 -41.56 -0.76
C TYR A 93 8.35 -40.14 -1.21
N ASP A 94 7.58 -39.52 -2.11
CA ASP A 94 7.80 -38.13 -2.54
C ASP A 94 7.55 -37.13 -1.40
N ALA A 95 6.60 -37.44 -0.51
CA ALA A 95 6.33 -36.64 0.69
C ALA A 95 7.47 -36.75 1.73
N GLU A 96 8.11 -37.92 1.83
CA GLU A 96 9.29 -38.11 2.67
C GLU A 96 10.49 -37.30 2.14
N GLU A 97 10.68 -37.17 0.82
CA GLU A 97 11.80 -36.44 0.19
C GLU A 97 11.77 -34.91 0.35
N ILE A 98 10.66 -34.31 0.80
CA ILE A 98 10.56 -32.86 1.02
C ILE A 98 10.59 -32.45 2.48
N THR A 99 10.66 -33.40 3.42
CA THR A 99 10.76 -33.04 4.84
C THR A 99 12.18 -32.59 5.21
N VAL A 100 12.27 -31.55 6.04
CA VAL A 100 13.56 -31.07 6.58
C VAL A 100 14.30 -32.20 7.30
N GLU A 101 13.58 -33.06 8.03
CA GLU A 101 14.14 -34.18 8.80
C GLU A 101 14.86 -35.21 7.92
N ASN A 102 14.32 -35.54 6.74
CA ASN A 102 14.97 -36.46 5.81
C ASN A 102 16.13 -35.81 5.05
N MET A 103 16.00 -34.53 4.68
CA MET A 103 17.05 -33.81 3.96
C MET A 103 18.27 -33.46 4.85
N SER A 104 18.07 -33.39 6.17
CA SER A 104 19.11 -33.08 7.16
C SER A 104 19.71 -34.32 7.86
N TYR A 105 19.33 -35.56 7.46
CA TYR A 105 19.65 -36.81 8.17
C TYR A 105 21.15 -37.10 8.39
N ASP A 106 22.06 -36.52 7.59
CA ASP A 106 23.53 -36.62 7.75
C ASP A 106 24.21 -35.28 8.13
N CYS A 107 23.44 -34.28 8.60
CA CYS A 107 23.96 -32.95 8.96
C CYS A 107 24.22 -32.81 10.46
N ASP A 108 25.42 -33.16 10.90
CA ASP A 108 25.82 -33.10 12.32
C ASP A 108 26.07 -31.67 12.87
N ALA A 109 25.98 -30.61 12.04
CA ALA A 109 26.56 -29.30 12.37
C ALA A 109 25.62 -28.08 12.27
N CYS A 110 24.36 -28.21 11.85
CA CYS A 110 23.50 -27.04 11.70
C CYS A 110 22.02 -27.40 11.94
N VAL A 111 21.50 -27.03 13.12
CA VAL A 111 20.10 -27.20 13.53
C VAL A 111 19.54 -25.85 14.03
N ASP A 112 20.14 -24.74 13.59
CA ASP A 112 19.74 -23.37 13.93
C ASP A 112 19.27 -22.66 12.65
N PRO A 113 18.07 -22.04 12.62
CA PRO A 113 17.57 -21.28 11.47
C PRO A 113 18.48 -20.09 11.08
N ASP A 114 19.41 -19.66 11.94
CA ASP A 114 20.38 -18.59 11.70
C ASP A 114 21.83 -19.06 11.81
N CYS A 115 22.24 -20.05 11.01
CA CYS A 115 23.61 -20.60 10.97
C CYS A 115 24.66 -19.59 10.42
N ASN A 116 24.81 -18.43 11.05
CA ASN A 116 25.79 -17.40 10.75
C ASN A 116 27.10 -17.69 11.49
N GLN A 117 27.91 -18.62 10.97
CA GLN A 117 29.35 -18.63 11.26
C GLN A 117 30.16 -18.62 9.97
N PHE A 118 30.22 -17.45 9.34
CA PHE A 118 31.33 -17.10 8.45
C PHE A 118 32.63 -17.08 9.28
N ARG A 119 33.46 -18.12 9.18
CA ARG A 119 34.85 -18.02 9.63
C ARG A 119 35.63 -17.22 8.60
N CYS A 120 35.81 -15.93 8.87
CA CYS A 120 36.88 -15.16 8.24
C CYS A 120 38.22 -15.65 8.83
N ASP A 121 39.13 -16.13 7.99
CA ASP A 121 40.53 -16.11 8.39
C ASP A 121 41.06 -14.68 8.32
N GLU A 122 42.21 -14.42 8.96
CA GLU A 122 42.82 -13.09 9.10
C GLU A 122 43.24 -12.46 7.75
N THR A 123 42.98 -13.12 6.61
CA THR A 123 43.34 -12.66 5.27
C THR A 123 42.16 -12.24 4.39
N GLY A 124 40.91 -12.46 4.81
CA GLY A 124 39.73 -11.90 4.14
C GLY A 124 39.29 -12.58 2.84
N ASP A 125 39.79 -13.78 2.54
CA ASP A 125 39.32 -14.60 1.40
C ASP A 125 38.38 -15.72 1.88
N LEU A 126 37.18 -15.80 1.28
CA LEU A 126 36.15 -16.80 1.57
C LEU A 126 36.50 -18.15 0.92
N TYR A 127 37.11 -19.07 1.67
CA TYR A 127 37.36 -20.44 1.24
C TYR A 127 36.97 -21.46 2.32
N ASP A 128 35.67 -21.66 2.56
CA ASP A 128 35.15 -22.97 2.98
C ASP A 128 33.62 -23.08 2.79
N PHE A 129 33.17 -23.69 1.69
CA PHE A 129 31.75 -23.97 1.42
C PHE A 129 31.41 -25.38 1.93
N ALA A 130 31.17 -25.52 3.23
CA ALA A 130 30.90 -26.81 3.85
C ALA A 130 29.44 -26.94 4.34
N ARG A 131 28.52 -27.11 3.37
CA ARG A 131 27.23 -27.84 3.42
C ARG A 131 26.15 -27.40 4.45
N PRO A 132 24.92 -27.93 4.29
CA PRO A 132 23.72 -27.24 3.80
C PRO A 132 22.98 -26.39 4.85
N CYS A 133 22.28 -25.34 4.40
CA CYS A 133 21.54 -24.39 5.24
C CYS A 133 20.05 -24.62 5.09
N TYR A 134 19.59 -25.79 5.52
CA TYR A 134 18.16 -26.12 5.51
C TYR A 134 17.43 -25.33 6.60
N SER A 135 16.39 -24.62 6.20
CA SER A 135 15.41 -24.00 7.08
C SER A 135 14.02 -24.57 6.78
N PRO A 136 13.16 -24.80 7.79
CA PRO A 136 11.78 -25.19 7.55
C PRO A 136 11.03 -24.13 6.74
N PHE A 137 10.34 -24.56 5.68
CA PHE A 137 9.48 -23.70 4.88
C PHE A 137 8.18 -24.43 4.57
N ARG A 138 7.09 -24.00 5.21
CA ARG A 138 5.78 -24.71 5.21
C ARG A 138 5.95 -26.17 5.64
N ASN A 139 5.43 -27.12 4.86
CA ASN A 139 5.58 -28.57 5.05
C ASN A 139 6.85 -29.14 4.39
N GLY A 140 7.72 -28.28 3.87
CA GLY A 140 9.01 -28.68 3.31
C GLY A 140 10.15 -27.81 3.79
N TYR A 141 11.07 -27.45 2.90
CA TYR A 141 12.32 -26.79 3.25
C TYR A 141 12.74 -25.70 2.27
N THR A 142 13.62 -24.82 2.76
CA THR A 142 14.48 -23.97 1.94
C THR A 142 15.93 -24.29 2.26
N ASP A 143 16.72 -24.65 1.26
CA ASP A 143 18.18 -24.75 1.32
C ASP A 143 18.77 -23.57 0.55
N PHE A 144 19.30 -22.59 1.28
CA PHE A 144 20.01 -21.48 0.66
C PHE A 144 21.50 -21.58 0.99
N GLY A 145 22.24 -22.26 0.11
CA GLY A 145 23.70 -22.35 0.15
C GLY A 145 24.36 -21.06 -0.34
N GLY A 146 25.53 -21.17 -1.00
CA GLY A 146 26.34 -20.04 -1.49
C GLY A 146 25.57 -18.92 -2.23
N LEU A 147 25.46 -18.97 -3.56
CA LEU A 147 24.66 -18.00 -4.35
C LEU A 147 23.48 -18.66 -5.07
N SER A 148 23.13 -19.87 -4.65
CA SER A 148 22.06 -20.67 -5.23
C SER A 148 21.17 -21.17 -4.11
N GLY A 149 19.86 -21.12 -4.34
CA GLY A 149 18.85 -21.58 -3.40
C GLY A 149 17.94 -22.63 -4.01
N GLU A 150 17.43 -23.51 -3.17
CA GLU A 150 16.33 -24.41 -3.47
C GLU A 150 15.26 -24.27 -2.40
N THR A 151 13.99 -24.11 -2.79
CA THR A 151 12.84 -24.18 -1.89
C THR A 151 11.87 -25.22 -2.42
N ALA A 152 11.55 -26.21 -1.60
CA ALA A 152 10.64 -27.29 -1.96
C ALA A 152 9.54 -27.44 -0.89
N PHE A 153 8.28 -27.47 -1.31
CA PHE A 153 7.12 -27.66 -0.42
C PHE A 153 5.95 -28.25 -1.20
N ALA A 154 4.92 -28.71 -0.48
CA ALA A 154 3.69 -29.19 -1.11
C ALA A 154 2.50 -28.29 -0.77
N GLN A 155 1.69 -27.94 -1.76
CA GLN A 155 0.40 -27.26 -1.63
C GLN A 155 -0.70 -28.23 -2.06
N GLY A 156 -1.30 -28.94 -1.11
CA GLY A 156 -2.19 -30.06 -1.41
C GLY A 156 -1.42 -31.22 -2.05
N ASP A 157 -1.84 -31.66 -3.24
CA ASP A 157 -1.14 -32.66 -4.06
C ASP A 157 -0.19 -32.04 -5.11
N LEU A 158 0.01 -30.72 -5.09
CA LEU A 158 0.99 -30.04 -5.91
C LEU A 158 2.34 -29.97 -5.18
N LEU A 159 3.34 -30.68 -5.70
CA LEU A 159 4.73 -30.52 -5.32
C LEU A 159 5.33 -29.32 -6.04
N VAL A 160 5.86 -28.37 -5.28
CA VAL A 160 6.47 -27.13 -5.76
C VAL A 160 7.96 -27.16 -5.46
N LYS A 161 8.80 -27.01 -6.49
CA LYS A 161 10.26 -26.86 -6.34
C LYS A 161 10.71 -25.59 -7.06
N ILE A 162 11.44 -24.74 -6.34
CA ILE A 162 11.93 -23.44 -6.80
C ILE A 162 13.43 -23.43 -6.64
N GLU A 163 14.17 -23.33 -7.75
CA GLU A 163 15.63 -23.21 -7.75
C GLU A 163 16.04 -21.81 -8.23
N SER A 164 17.07 -21.24 -7.62
CA SER A 164 17.78 -20.05 -8.12
C SER A 164 19.26 -20.37 -8.35
N LYS A 165 19.81 -19.91 -9.48
CA LYS A 165 21.21 -20.11 -9.86
C LYS A 165 21.83 -18.86 -10.47
N THR A 166 22.96 -18.42 -9.92
CA THR A 166 23.81 -17.37 -10.51
C THR A 166 24.91 -17.98 -11.40
N LEU A 167 25.24 -17.33 -12.52
CA LEU A 167 26.31 -17.79 -13.43
C LEU A 167 27.72 -17.38 -12.98
N TYR A 168 27.85 -16.49 -11.99
CA TYR A 168 29.13 -15.94 -11.52
C TYR A 168 29.58 -16.56 -10.20
N GLY A 169 30.87 -16.91 -10.10
CA GLY A 169 31.49 -17.54 -8.92
C GLY A 169 32.16 -16.58 -7.93
N ILE A 170 31.85 -15.29 -7.96
CA ILE A 170 32.41 -14.29 -7.03
C ILE A 170 31.44 -14.13 -5.86
N THR A 171 31.89 -14.47 -4.66
CA THR A 171 31.08 -14.58 -3.45
C THR A 171 31.51 -13.53 -2.43
N THR A 172 30.96 -12.33 -2.51
CA THR A 172 31.01 -11.37 -1.39
C THR A 172 29.79 -11.60 -0.48
N PRO A 173 29.86 -11.26 0.82
CA PRO A 173 28.69 -11.30 1.70
C PRO A 173 27.52 -10.46 1.16
N GLU A 174 27.81 -9.35 0.47
CA GLU A 174 26.81 -8.51 -0.17
C GLU A 174 26.07 -9.25 -1.31
N TYR A 175 26.78 -10.05 -2.12
CA TYR A 175 26.16 -10.84 -3.20
C TYR A 175 25.36 -12.02 -2.63
N TYR A 176 25.80 -12.59 -1.52
CA TYR A 176 25.08 -13.63 -0.78
C TYR A 176 23.72 -13.10 -0.32
N GLU A 177 23.69 -12.00 0.43
CA GLU A 177 22.45 -11.42 0.98
C GLU A 177 21.50 -10.97 -0.13
N ARG A 178 22.02 -10.34 -1.20
CA ARG A 178 21.20 -9.94 -2.36
C ARG A 178 20.58 -11.15 -3.07
N SER A 179 21.36 -12.21 -3.28
CA SER A 179 20.87 -13.44 -3.94
C SER A 179 19.85 -14.18 -3.08
N LYS A 180 20.11 -14.28 -1.76
CA LYS A 180 19.17 -14.88 -0.78
C LYS A 180 17.86 -14.13 -0.74
N SER A 181 17.92 -12.80 -0.60
CA SER A 181 16.74 -11.94 -0.58
C SER A 181 15.91 -12.06 -1.86
N ARG A 182 16.55 -12.13 -3.05
CA ARG A 182 15.82 -12.31 -4.31
C ARG A 182 15.22 -13.70 -4.47
N HIS A 183 15.88 -14.76 -4.00
CA HIS A 183 15.29 -16.11 -3.96
C HIS A 183 14.05 -16.15 -3.09
N GLU A 184 14.13 -15.62 -1.87
CA GLU A 184 12.98 -15.55 -0.94
C GLU A 184 11.82 -14.71 -1.52
N TRP A 185 12.15 -13.59 -2.18
CA TRP A 185 11.15 -12.77 -2.88
C TRP A 185 10.45 -13.55 -4.01
N PHE A 186 11.20 -14.27 -4.85
CA PHE A 186 10.65 -15.03 -5.96
C PHE A 186 9.77 -16.20 -5.45
N VAL A 187 10.22 -16.88 -4.40
CA VAL A 187 9.42 -17.87 -3.66
C VAL A 187 8.09 -17.25 -3.23
N GLY A 188 8.09 -16.03 -2.68
CA GLY A 188 6.87 -15.30 -2.30
C GLY A 188 5.92 -15.04 -3.47
N GLN A 189 6.43 -14.68 -4.65
CA GLN A 189 5.61 -14.45 -5.85
C GLN A 189 4.95 -15.74 -6.34
N VAL A 190 5.73 -16.82 -6.43
CA VAL A 190 5.23 -18.15 -6.85
C VAL A 190 4.20 -18.67 -5.87
N VAL A 191 4.47 -18.58 -4.56
CA VAL A 191 3.52 -19.00 -3.52
C VAL A 191 2.21 -18.23 -3.63
N THR A 192 2.26 -16.92 -3.90
CA THR A 192 1.06 -16.09 -4.07
C THR A 192 0.25 -16.52 -5.28
N LYS A 193 0.89 -16.72 -6.44
CA LYS A 193 0.26 -17.19 -7.69
C LYS A 193 -0.38 -18.56 -7.50
N ILE A 194 0.35 -19.52 -6.92
CA ILE A 194 -0.16 -20.87 -6.65
C ILE A 194 -1.30 -20.81 -5.65
N THR A 195 -1.20 -20.04 -4.56
CA THR A 195 -2.28 -19.95 -3.55
C THR A 195 -3.55 -19.36 -4.16
N ALA A 196 -3.44 -18.31 -4.98
CA ALA A 196 -4.58 -17.69 -5.65
C ALA A 196 -5.23 -18.61 -6.70
N GLY A 197 -4.43 -19.29 -7.53
CA GLY A 197 -4.92 -20.19 -8.58
C GLY A 197 -5.42 -21.54 -8.06
N TYR A 198 -4.68 -22.16 -7.13
CA TYR A 198 -4.99 -23.49 -6.60
C TYR A 198 -6.25 -23.50 -5.71
N LEU A 199 -6.52 -22.42 -4.96
CA LEU A 199 -7.76 -22.30 -4.17
C LEU A 199 -9.01 -22.10 -5.04
N ALA A 200 -8.87 -21.55 -6.25
CA ALA A 200 -9.98 -21.29 -7.16
C ALA A 200 -10.53 -22.56 -7.86
N ASP A 201 -9.79 -23.68 -7.83
CA ASP A 201 -10.11 -24.89 -8.60
C ASP A 201 -10.34 -26.17 -7.76
N MET A 202 -10.44 -26.07 -6.42
CA MET A 202 -10.58 -27.25 -5.55
C MET A 202 -11.91 -28.00 -5.74
N MET A 203 -11.84 -29.30 -6.07
CA MET A 203 -12.98 -30.23 -6.03
C MET A 203 -13.00 -31.03 -4.71
N GLN A 204 -14.19 -31.24 -4.14
CA GLN A 204 -14.42 -32.12 -3.00
C GLN A 204 -15.23 -33.35 -3.44
N LEU A 205 -14.76 -34.55 -3.13
CA LEU A 205 -15.50 -35.80 -3.28
C LEU A 205 -16.11 -36.23 -1.94
N THR A 206 -17.43 -36.37 -1.90
CA THR A 206 -18.10 -37.20 -0.89
C THR A 206 -18.51 -38.51 -1.54
N ALA A 207 -18.30 -39.63 -0.85
CA ALA A 207 -18.68 -40.94 -1.36
C ALA A 207 -19.06 -41.86 -0.20
N ARG A 208 -20.18 -42.57 -0.36
CA ARG A 208 -20.58 -43.65 0.54
C ARG A 208 -20.96 -44.88 -0.26
N ALA A 209 -20.80 -46.05 0.34
CA ALA A 209 -21.26 -47.30 -0.24
C ALA A 209 -22.19 -48.01 0.75
N PHE A 210 -23.26 -48.62 0.23
CA PHE A 210 -24.26 -49.34 1.01
C PHE A 210 -24.86 -50.47 0.18
N ILE A 211 -25.50 -51.44 0.86
CA ILE A 211 -26.19 -52.55 0.21
C ILE A 211 -27.63 -52.14 -0.07
N ALA A 212 -28.11 -52.39 -1.30
CA ALA A 212 -29.49 -52.19 -1.69
C ALA A 212 -29.97 -53.31 -2.63
N THR A 213 -31.23 -53.70 -2.51
CA THR A 213 -31.86 -54.66 -3.44
C THR A 213 -32.27 -53.95 -4.73
N GLN A 214 -31.83 -54.45 -5.89
CA GLN A 214 -32.24 -53.90 -7.19
C GLN A 214 -33.72 -54.18 -7.47
N PRO A 215 -34.48 -53.21 -8.02
CA PRO A 215 -35.87 -53.43 -8.41
C PRO A 215 -35.99 -54.51 -9.49
N THR A 216 -37.04 -55.32 -9.43
CA THR A 216 -37.30 -56.38 -10.42
C THR A 216 -37.81 -55.80 -11.74
N GLY A 217 -36.98 -55.89 -12.78
CA GLY A 217 -37.29 -55.55 -14.18
C GLY A 217 -36.35 -56.26 -15.16
N THR A 218 -36.73 -56.36 -16.44
CA THR A 218 -35.94 -57.06 -17.49
C THR A 218 -34.70 -56.30 -17.95
N ASP A 219 -34.64 -54.98 -17.70
CA ASP A 219 -33.55 -54.09 -18.13
C ASP A 219 -32.70 -53.58 -16.94
N VAL A 220 -32.88 -54.14 -15.75
CA VAL A 220 -32.13 -53.76 -14.54
C VAL A 220 -30.97 -54.73 -14.34
N TYR A 221 -29.74 -54.22 -14.36
CA TYR A 221 -28.54 -55.01 -14.07
C TYR A 221 -28.63 -55.57 -12.63
N MET A 222 -28.50 -56.90 -12.48
CA MET A 222 -28.69 -57.63 -11.20
C MET A 222 -30.09 -57.46 -10.57
N SER A 223 -31.12 -57.34 -11.41
CA SER A 223 -32.55 -57.30 -11.06
C SER A 223 -32.94 -58.29 -9.93
N GLY A 224 -33.45 -57.76 -8.82
CA GLY A 224 -33.91 -58.54 -7.66
C GLY A 224 -32.81 -59.05 -6.72
N GLN A 225 -31.54 -58.68 -6.92
CA GLN A 225 -30.42 -59.09 -6.07
C GLN A 225 -29.95 -57.95 -5.16
N ASP A 226 -29.36 -58.30 -4.02
CA ASP A 226 -28.67 -57.38 -3.14
C ASP A 226 -27.31 -57.00 -3.74
N VAL A 227 -27.10 -55.71 -3.95
CA VAL A 227 -25.90 -55.17 -4.60
C VAL A 227 -25.30 -54.06 -3.77
N VAL A 228 -23.98 -53.86 -3.91
CA VAL A 228 -23.32 -52.69 -3.37
C VAL A 228 -23.51 -51.51 -4.31
N VAL A 229 -24.12 -50.44 -3.79
CA VAL A 229 -24.30 -49.15 -4.46
C VAL A 229 -23.34 -48.15 -3.86
N MET A 230 -22.54 -47.51 -4.71
CA MET A 230 -21.72 -46.37 -4.36
C MET A 230 -22.39 -45.10 -4.87
N GLU A 231 -22.60 -44.12 -4.01
CA GLU A 231 -23.15 -42.81 -4.39
C GLU A 231 -22.47 -41.68 -3.62
N GLY A 232 -22.57 -40.47 -4.15
CA GLY A 232 -21.95 -39.31 -3.55
C GLY A 232 -21.96 -38.10 -4.46
N THR A 233 -21.17 -37.09 -4.09
CA THR A 233 -21.11 -35.82 -4.82
C THR A 233 -19.67 -35.40 -5.09
N VAL A 234 -19.45 -34.75 -6.23
CA VAL A 234 -18.24 -33.99 -6.55
C VAL A 234 -18.64 -32.52 -6.64
N THR A 235 -18.08 -31.68 -5.77
CA THR A 235 -18.40 -30.25 -5.69
C THR A 235 -17.15 -29.40 -5.84
N GLY A 236 -17.19 -28.40 -6.70
CA GLY A 236 -16.17 -27.36 -6.82
C GLY A 236 -16.61 -26.05 -6.14
N PRO A 237 -15.84 -24.96 -6.27
CA PRO A 237 -16.16 -23.68 -5.64
C PRO A 237 -17.47 -23.05 -6.14
N ASN A 238 -17.95 -23.45 -7.32
CA ASN A 238 -19.20 -22.99 -7.93
C ASN A 238 -20.38 -23.98 -7.77
N GLY A 239 -20.24 -25.01 -6.91
CA GLY A 239 -21.25 -26.06 -6.71
C GLY A 239 -20.90 -27.38 -7.40
N GLY A 240 -21.90 -28.20 -7.72
CA GLY A 240 -21.69 -29.54 -8.29
C GLY A 240 -20.93 -29.55 -9.62
N VAL A 241 -19.91 -30.41 -9.73
CA VAL A 241 -19.08 -30.54 -10.94
C VAL A 241 -19.68 -31.57 -11.88
N ALA A 242 -20.20 -31.12 -13.01
CA ALA A 242 -20.75 -31.99 -14.06
C ALA A 242 -19.65 -32.78 -14.77
N ASP A 243 -19.97 -33.98 -15.25
CA ASP A 243 -19.09 -34.80 -16.10
C ASP A 243 -17.72 -35.15 -15.48
N ALA A 244 -17.56 -35.00 -14.15
CA ALA A 244 -16.39 -35.46 -13.43
C ALA A 244 -16.31 -36.99 -13.48
N VAL A 245 -15.18 -37.49 -13.96
CA VAL A 245 -14.91 -38.91 -14.16
C VAL A 245 -14.39 -39.51 -12.87
N LEU A 246 -15.17 -40.39 -12.25
CA LEU A 246 -14.73 -41.20 -11.13
C LEU A 246 -14.13 -42.50 -11.65
N GLU A 247 -12.87 -42.77 -11.34
CA GLU A 247 -12.18 -44.02 -11.67
C GLU A 247 -11.68 -44.72 -10.41
N GLY A 248 -11.66 -46.04 -10.41
CA GLY A 248 -11.34 -46.77 -9.20
C GLY A 248 -11.24 -48.27 -9.39
N PHE A 249 -10.97 -48.96 -8.28
CA PHE A 249 -10.81 -50.40 -8.24
C PHE A 249 -11.62 -50.96 -7.07
N TYR A 250 -12.34 -52.07 -7.29
CA TYR A 250 -12.97 -52.79 -6.19
C TYR A 250 -12.47 -54.23 -6.10
N LEU A 251 -12.41 -54.74 -4.87
CA LEU A 251 -11.91 -56.07 -4.53
C LEU A 251 -13.02 -56.94 -3.95
N SER A 252 -12.97 -58.23 -4.28
CA SER A 252 -13.68 -59.27 -3.55
C SER A 252 -12.89 -59.75 -2.34
N GLU A 253 -13.59 -60.40 -1.40
CA GLU A 253 -12.94 -61.04 -0.25
C GLU A 253 -11.89 -62.08 -0.66
N ALA A 254 -12.03 -62.69 -1.85
CA ALA A 254 -11.07 -63.63 -2.41
C ALA A 254 -9.84 -62.97 -3.07
N GLY A 255 -9.73 -61.64 -3.04
CA GLY A 255 -8.59 -60.87 -3.54
C GLY A 255 -8.56 -60.64 -5.06
N SER A 256 -9.64 -60.98 -5.77
CA SER A 256 -9.80 -60.62 -7.19
C SER A 256 -10.35 -59.20 -7.28
N GLY A 257 -9.94 -58.40 -8.26
CA GLY A 257 -10.48 -57.04 -8.38
C GLY A 257 -10.62 -56.52 -9.79
N TRP A 258 -11.45 -55.50 -9.92
CA TRP A 258 -11.97 -54.97 -11.18
C TRP A 258 -11.92 -53.46 -11.19
N ASN A 259 -11.53 -52.89 -12.33
CA ASN A 259 -11.58 -51.45 -12.55
C ASN A 259 -13.00 -51.00 -12.90
N TYR A 260 -13.37 -49.79 -12.48
CA TYR A 260 -14.63 -49.18 -12.85
C TYR A 260 -14.45 -47.68 -13.15
N GLN A 261 -15.40 -47.11 -13.90
CA GLN A 261 -15.41 -45.69 -14.24
C GLN A 261 -16.82 -45.11 -14.29
N ALA A 262 -17.18 -44.22 -13.38
CA ALA A 262 -18.47 -43.50 -13.35
C ALA A 262 -18.29 -42.02 -13.75
N ALA A 263 -19.39 -41.33 -14.02
CA ALA A 263 -19.41 -39.89 -14.23
C ALA A 263 -20.46 -39.25 -13.32
N THR A 264 -20.24 -37.99 -12.93
CA THR A 264 -21.25 -37.19 -12.25
C THR A 264 -22.31 -36.66 -13.22
N ASP A 265 -23.52 -36.45 -12.71
CA ASP A 265 -24.57 -35.72 -13.39
C ASP A 265 -24.31 -34.20 -13.36
N SER A 266 -25.20 -33.43 -13.99
CA SER A 266 -25.08 -31.98 -14.09
C SER A 266 -25.12 -31.22 -12.76
N SER A 267 -25.43 -31.90 -11.65
CA SER A 267 -25.43 -31.33 -10.29
C SER A 267 -24.28 -31.88 -9.44
N GLY A 268 -23.31 -32.56 -10.05
CA GLY A 268 -22.17 -33.16 -9.37
C GLY A 268 -22.47 -34.46 -8.65
N ASN A 269 -23.67 -35.05 -8.76
CA ASN A 269 -23.99 -36.29 -8.07
C ASN A 269 -23.58 -37.49 -8.91
N PHE A 270 -23.15 -38.57 -8.27
CA PHE A 270 -22.96 -39.85 -8.94
C PHE A 270 -23.61 -40.98 -8.13
N ARG A 271 -24.06 -42.01 -8.85
CA ARG A 271 -24.56 -43.26 -8.26
C ARG A 271 -24.24 -44.42 -9.19
N ARG A 272 -23.64 -45.48 -8.64
CA ARG A 272 -23.22 -46.66 -9.41
C ARG A 272 -23.40 -47.95 -8.61
N VAL A 273 -23.88 -48.98 -9.30
CA VAL A 273 -23.83 -50.36 -8.82
C VAL A 273 -22.43 -50.93 -9.08
N MET A 274 -21.79 -51.43 -8.03
CA MET A 274 -20.41 -51.92 -8.06
C MET A 274 -20.34 -53.41 -8.38
N GLY A 275 -21.24 -54.20 -7.78
CA GLY A 275 -21.33 -55.66 -7.92
C GLY A 275 -22.31 -56.25 -6.90
N GLY A 276 -22.39 -57.57 -6.81
CA GLY A 276 -23.22 -58.24 -5.80
C GLY A 276 -22.72 -57.98 -4.37
N ALA A 277 -23.63 -57.99 -3.39
CA ALA A 277 -23.29 -57.79 -1.98
C ALA A 277 -22.21 -58.77 -1.47
N ASP A 278 -22.19 -59.99 -2.00
CA ASP A 278 -21.23 -61.04 -1.64
C ASP A 278 -19.88 -60.92 -2.38
N GLU A 279 -19.75 -59.99 -3.33
CA GLU A 279 -18.58 -59.84 -4.20
C GLU A 279 -17.73 -58.61 -3.86
N VAL A 280 -18.28 -57.57 -3.24
CA VAL A 280 -17.59 -56.28 -3.07
C VAL A 280 -17.24 -56.04 -1.60
N ALA A 281 -15.96 -56.15 -1.28
CA ALA A 281 -15.44 -55.97 0.08
C ALA A 281 -14.75 -54.61 0.29
N ARG A 282 -14.07 -54.08 -0.74
CA ARG A 282 -13.36 -52.80 -0.68
C ARG A 282 -13.49 -52.06 -1.99
N ILE A 283 -13.69 -50.74 -1.91
CA ILE A 283 -13.76 -49.86 -3.07
C ILE A 283 -12.73 -48.74 -2.90
N SER A 284 -11.91 -48.51 -3.92
CA SER A 284 -11.11 -47.30 -4.06
C SER A 284 -11.73 -46.38 -5.10
N VAL A 285 -11.76 -45.07 -4.80
CA VAL A 285 -12.29 -44.04 -5.72
C VAL A 285 -11.26 -42.93 -5.92
N ARG A 286 -11.12 -42.48 -7.17
CA ARG A 286 -10.39 -41.28 -7.60
C ARG A 286 -11.29 -40.48 -8.54
N VAL A 287 -11.16 -39.15 -8.56
CA VAL A 287 -11.91 -38.26 -9.46
C VAL A 287 -10.95 -37.53 -10.40
N ARG A 288 -11.36 -37.36 -11.66
CA ARG A 288 -10.70 -36.49 -12.66
C ARG A 288 -11.74 -35.63 -13.36
N HIS A 289 -11.40 -34.40 -13.70
CA HIS A 289 -12.20 -33.52 -14.56
C HIS A 289 -11.26 -32.80 -15.53
N THR A 290 -11.73 -32.47 -16.73
CA THR A 290 -10.87 -31.88 -17.77
C THR A 290 -10.63 -30.39 -17.58
N ASP A 291 -11.52 -29.70 -16.85
CA ASP A 291 -11.56 -28.23 -16.81
C ASP A 291 -11.32 -27.67 -15.40
N THR A 292 -11.06 -28.51 -14.40
CA THR A 292 -10.75 -28.13 -13.00
C THR A 292 -9.63 -29.01 -12.44
N SER A 293 -8.72 -28.41 -11.65
CA SER A 293 -7.59 -29.11 -11.05
C SER A 293 -8.05 -30.31 -10.18
N PRO A 294 -7.47 -31.51 -10.35
CA PRO A 294 -7.83 -32.65 -9.52
C PRO A 294 -7.28 -32.47 -8.10
N ALA A 295 -8.09 -32.02 -7.15
CA ALA A 295 -7.71 -31.96 -5.73
C ALA A 295 -8.31 -33.17 -4.96
N TYR A 296 -7.61 -34.31 -4.98
CA TYR A 296 -7.59 -35.40 -3.97
C TYR A 296 -6.97 -36.66 -4.61
N ALA A 297 -5.64 -36.76 -4.60
CA ALA A 297 -4.94 -38.04 -4.75
C ALA A 297 -4.73 -38.74 -3.38
N GLY A 298 -5.71 -38.66 -2.48
CA GLY A 298 -5.88 -39.66 -1.43
C GLY A 298 -6.80 -40.74 -1.97
N THR A 299 -6.35 -41.99 -2.08
CA THR A 299 -7.26 -43.10 -2.39
C THR A 299 -8.35 -43.16 -1.31
N PHE A 300 -9.60 -42.76 -1.60
CA PHE A 300 -10.70 -43.02 -0.67
C PHE A 300 -10.92 -44.53 -0.65
N ARG A 301 -10.36 -45.21 0.35
CA ARG A 301 -10.68 -46.62 0.62
C ARG A 301 -11.95 -46.65 1.46
N ILE A 302 -13.07 -46.90 0.81
CA ILE A 302 -14.30 -47.25 1.50
C ILE A 302 -14.22 -48.74 1.79
N ILE A 303 -14.17 -49.09 3.08
CA ILE A 303 -14.26 -50.46 3.57
C ILE A 303 -15.74 -50.71 3.89
N ILE A 304 -16.32 -51.75 3.30
CA ILE A 304 -17.69 -52.17 3.57
C ILE A 304 -17.60 -53.45 4.42
N ASP A 305 -18.14 -53.40 5.63
CA ASP A 305 -18.29 -54.58 6.48
C ASP A 305 -19.66 -55.22 6.18
N VAL A 306 -19.67 -56.36 5.48
CA VAL A 306 -20.91 -57.01 5.02
C VAL A 306 -21.31 -58.08 6.01
N GLY A 307 -22.14 -57.71 6.98
CA GLY A 307 -22.65 -58.63 8.00
C GLY A 307 -24.15 -58.50 8.25
N GLY A 308 -24.97 -59.28 7.54
CA GLY A 308 -26.32 -59.69 8.01
C GLY A 308 -27.50 -59.41 7.05
N PRO A 309 -28.45 -60.36 6.85
CA PRO A 309 -29.43 -60.33 5.77
C PRO A 309 -30.72 -59.53 6.06
N THR A 310 -31.42 -59.21 4.97
CA THR A 310 -32.58 -58.33 4.74
C THR A 310 -33.90 -58.68 5.46
N GLY A 311 -34.71 -57.65 5.71
CA GLY A 311 -36.19 -57.72 5.75
C GLY A 311 -36.88 -57.14 7.00
N VAL A 312 -37.50 -55.95 6.87
CA VAL A 312 -38.38 -55.36 7.90
C VAL A 312 -39.75 -56.06 7.91
N VAL A 313 -40.15 -56.58 9.08
CA VAL A 313 -41.54 -56.72 9.50
C VAL A 313 -41.70 -56.01 10.85
N ASP A 314 -42.53 -54.97 10.87
CA ASP A 314 -42.87 -54.15 12.03
C ASP A 314 -43.54 -54.99 13.14
N THR A 315 -42.72 -55.49 14.07
CA THR A 315 -43.06 -55.94 15.44
C THR A 315 -41.86 -55.80 16.41
N GLY A 316 -40.87 -54.98 16.06
CA GLY A 316 -39.51 -55.05 16.62
C GLY A 316 -39.20 -54.12 17.79
N MET A 317 -38.11 -54.46 18.48
CA MET A 317 -37.42 -53.65 19.49
C MET A 317 -37.10 -52.25 18.96
N SER A 318 -37.19 -51.25 19.83
CA SER A 318 -36.88 -49.84 19.55
C SER A 318 -35.79 -49.33 20.51
N VAL A 319 -34.96 -48.40 20.04
CA VAL A 319 -33.94 -47.73 20.85
C VAL A 319 -34.09 -46.22 20.74
N GLY A 320 -34.05 -45.50 21.86
CA GLY A 320 -33.96 -44.04 21.93
C GLY A 320 -32.56 -43.60 22.30
N VAL A 321 -32.15 -42.42 21.85
CA VAL A 321 -30.88 -41.76 22.21
C VAL A 321 -31.07 -40.24 22.20
N SER A 322 -30.49 -39.55 23.17
CA SER A 322 -30.58 -38.10 23.37
C SER A 322 -29.40 -37.61 24.22
N THR A 323 -29.14 -36.30 24.18
CA THR A 323 -28.07 -35.62 24.92
C THR A 323 -28.69 -34.60 25.89
N ASP A 324 -27.92 -34.17 26.89
CA ASP A 324 -28.38 -33.17 27.86
C ASP A 324 -28.35 -31.72 27.33
N LYS A 325 -27.53 -31.47 26.30
CA LYS A 325 -27.39 -30.19 25.59
C LYS A 325 -27.25 -30.44 24.09
N THR A 326 -27.37 -29.38 23.32
CA THR A 326 -27.22 -29.38 21.86
C THR A 326 -25.85 -28.86 21.40
N VAL A 327 -25.11 -28.13 22.24
CA VAL A 327 -23.78 -27.56 21.97
C VAL A 327 -22.82 -27.84 23.14
N TYR A 328 -21.58 -28.21 22.85
CA TYR A 328 -20.52 -28.54 23.81
C TYR A 328 -19.19 -27.88 23.40
N SER A 329 -18.33 -27.56 24.38
CA SER A 329 -16.95 -27.15 24.10
C SER A 329 -16.02 -28.36 23.98
N ALA A 330 -14.86 -28.19 23.31
CA ALA A 330 -13.82 -29.22 23.28
C ALA A 330 -13.38 -29.60 24.72
N GLY A 331 -13.23 -30.90 24.98
CA GLY A 331 -12.92 -31.43 26.32
C GLY A 331 -14.11 -31.49 27.30
N GLU A 332 -15.32 -31.06 26.92
CA GLU A 332 -16.51 -31.16 27.77
C GLU A 332 -17.04 -32.61 27.87
N MET A 333 -17.70 -32.93 28.98
CA MET A 333 -18.39 -34.21 29.19
C MET A 333 -19.83 -34.14 28.68
N ILE A 334 -20.16 -34.94 27.68
CA ILE A 334 -21.53 -35.08 27.17
C ILE A 334 -22.29 -36.17 27.95
N VAL A 335 -23.52 -35.89 28.38
CA VAL A 335 -24.38 -36.87 29.04
C VAL A 335 -25.36 -37.46 28.03
N ILE A 336 -25.18 -38.74 27.72
CA ILE A 336 -25.99 -39.47 26.75
C ILE A 336 -27.01 -40.32 27.50
N SER A 337 -28.27 -40.26 27.07
CA SER A 337 -29.34 -41.05 27.67
C SER A 337 -30.32 -41.60 26.64
N GLY A 338 -30.93 -42.74 26.97
CA GLY A 338 -31.86 -43.41 26.08
C GLY A 338 -32.59 -44.58 26.72
N SER A 339 -33.38 -45.29 25.92
CA SER A 339 -34.12 -46.47 26.38
C SER A 339 -34.33 -47.48 25.27
N VAL A 340 -34.33 -48.77 25.61
CA VAL A 340 -34.69 -49.87 24.73
C VAL A 340 -36.02 -50.46 25.18
N ALA A 341 -36.96 -50.60 24.25
CA ALA A 341 -38.29 -51.11 24.56
C ALA A 341 -38.91 -51.88 23.38
N ASP A 342 -39.80 -52.81 23.70
CA ASP A 342 -40.74 -53.44 22.77
C ASP A 342 -42.20 -53.06 23.10
N SER A 343 -43.15 -53.74 22.45
CA SER A 343 -44.59 -53.55 22.69
C SER A 343 -45.07 -53.93 24.11
N LYS A 344 -44.25 -54.61 24.92
CA LYS A 344 -44.56 -55.09 26.28
C LYS A 344 -43.87 -54.26 27.38
N GLY A 345 -42.86 -53.46 27.03
CA GLY A 345 -42.18 -52.55 27.95
C GLY A 345 -40.68 -52.46 27.68
N GLY A 346 -39.93 -51.96 28.67
CA GLY A 346 -38.47 -51.83 28.57
C GLY A 346 -37.76 -53.19 28.60
N LEU A 347 -36.74 -53.34 27.77
CA LEU A 347 -35.94 -54.56 27.62
C LEU A 347 -34.61 -54.42 28.34
N ALA A 348 -34.51 -54.94 29.57
CA ALA A 348 -33.31 -54.80 30.40
C ALA A 348 -32.16 -55.76 30.01
N ASP A 349 -32.47 -56.80 29.25
CA ASP A 349 -31.54 -57.83 28.75
C ASP A 349 -31.02 -57.54 27.33
N ALA A 350 -31.43 -56.42 26.72
CA ALA A 350 -30.83 -55.95 25.47
C ALA A 350 -29.38 -55.48 25.67
N THR A 351 -28.57 -55.59 24.63
CA THR A 351 -27.22 -55.00 24.59
C THR A 351 -27.30 -53.70 23.82
N VAL A 352 -26.78 -52.60 24.36
CA VAL A 352 -26.74 -51.31 23.66
C VAL A 352 -25.29 -50.89 23.43
N VAL A 353 -24.96 -50.59 22.19
CA VAL A 353 -23.70 -49.94 21.81
C VAL A 353 -24.05 -48.55 21.28
N VAL A 354 -23.47 -47.53 21.90
CA VAL A 354 -23.60 -46.14 21.47
C VAL A 354 -22.28 -45.73 20.83
N ASP A 355 -22.31 -45.47 19.53
CA ASP A 355 -21.19 -44.93 18.78
C ASP A 355 -21.25 -43.40 18.81
N VAL A 356 -20.25 -42.79 19.45
CA VAL A 356 -20.04 -41.34 19.48
C VAL A 356 -18.94 -41.02 18.47
N ASN A 357 -19.34 -40.63 17.25
CA ASN A 357 -18.42 -40.23 16.17
C ASN A 357 -17.27 -41.21 15.88
N GLY A 358 -17.56 -42.50 15.78
CA GLY A 358 -16.59 -43.58 15.55
C GLY A 358 -15.99 -44.19 16.82
N SER A 359 -16.43 -43.74 18.01
CA SER A 359 -16.03 -44.29 19.31
C SER A 359 -17.18 -45.08 19.95
N PRO A 360 -17.22 -46.42 19.79
CA PRO A 360 -18.29 -47.24 20.35
C PRO A 360 -18.15 -47.43 21.87
N VAL A 361 -19.24 -47.19 22.59
CA VAL A 361 -19.37 -47.36 24.04
C VAL A 361 -20.52 -48.30 24.35
N ALA A 362 -20.24 -49.38 25.09
CA ALA A 362 -21.30 -50.27 25.58
C ALA A 362 -22.06 -49.60 26.74
N ALA A 363 -23.37 -49.42 26.59
CA ALA A 363 -24.23 -48.84 27.60
C ALA A 363 -24.86 -49.93 28.48
N THR A 364 -24.90 -49.68 29.80
CA THR A 364 -25.55 -50.60 30.76
C THR A 364 -27.01 -50.17 30.96
N LEU A 365 -27.94 -51.11 30.78
CA LEU A 365 -29.36 -50.87 31.00
C LEU A 365 -29.76 -51.10 32.46
N ASP A 366 -30.70 -50.31 32.95
CA ASP A 366 -31.38 -50.56 34.21
C ASP A 366 -32.53 -51.59 34.04
N SER A 367 -33.19 -51.94 35.15
CA SER A 367 -34.31 -52.90 35.14
C SER A 367 -35.54 -52.45 34.35
N SER A 368 -35.57 -51.20 33.88
CA SER A 368 -36.61 -50.62 33.04
C SER A 368 -36.19 -50.44 31.58
N GLY A 369 -35.03 -50.96 31.18
CA GLY A 369 -34.49 -50.83 29.83
C GLY A 369 -33.98 -49.42 29.51
N LYS A 370 -33.61 -48.61 30.51
CA LYS A 370 -33.03 -47.28 30.29
C LYS A 370 -31.53 -47.29 30.50
N TYR A 371 -30.81 -46.44 29.77
CA TYR A 371 -29.37 -46.23 29.95
C TYR A 371 -29.04 -44.75 30.02
N GLN A 372 -28.00 -44.43 30.80
CA GLN A 372 -27.42 -43.09 30.88
C GLN A 372 -25.94 -43.21 31.25
N PHE A 373 -25.07 -42.48 30.57
CA PHE A 373 -23.65 -42.38 30.89
C PHE A 373 -23.06 -41.07 30.38
N ALA A 374 -21.88 -40.72 30.89
CA ALA A 374 -21.12 -39.56 30.42
C ALA A 374 -19.98 -40.03 29.50
N HIS A 375 -19.75 -39.29 28.42
CA HIS A 375 -18.66 -39.51 27.46
C HIS A 375 -17.83 -38.23 27.35
N GLY A 376 -16.49 -38.35 27.33
CA GLY A 376 -15.61 -37.19 27.24
C GLY A 376 -15.30 -36.87 25.79
N LEU A 377 -15.51 -35.62 25.38
CA LEU A 377 -15.04 -35.15 24.08
C LEU A 377 -13.52 -34.94 24.12
N ALA A 378 -12.86 -35.18 22.99
CA ALA A 378 -11.43 -34.93 22.89
C ALA A 378 -11.16 -33.42 23.05
N VAL A 379 -10.01 -33.05 23.60
CA VAL A 379 -9.62 -31.64 23.79
C VAL A 379 -9.25 -30.95 22.47
N ASP A 380 -8.96 -31.74 21.44
CA ASP A 380 -8.58 -31.38 20.07
C ASP A 380 -9.64 -31.77 19.04
N ILE A 381 -10.86 -32.10 19.50
CA ILE A 381 -11.99 -32.33 18.60
C ILE A 381 -12.25 -31.06 17.79
N ALA A 382 -12.45 -31.22 16.48
CA ALA A 382 -12.73 -30.08 15.61
C ALA A 382 -14.10 -29.45 15.94
N ASP A 383 -14.27 -28.18 15.61
CA ASP A 383 -15.59 -27.57 15.64
C ASP A 383 -16.46 -28.18 14.53
N GLY A 384 -17.71 -28.50 14.84
CA GLY A 384 -18.62 -29.08 13.85
C GLY A 384 -19.82 -29.82 14.44
N LEU A 385 -20.59 -30.43 13.54
CA LEU A 385 -21.75 -31.25 13.87
C LEU A 385 -21.34 -32.72 13.99
N TYR A 386 -21.61 -33.31 15.14
CA TYR A 386 -21.27 -34.68 15.49
C TYR A 386 -22.52 -35.54 15.65
N THR A 387 -22.42 -36.81 15.25
CA THR A 387 -23.55 -37.77 15.32
C THR A 387 -23.29 -38.83 16.39
N ILE A 388 -24.34 -39.13 17.16
CA ILE A 388 -24.39 -40.25 18.10
C ILE A 388 -25.37 -41.27 17.53
N THR A 389 -24.93 -42.52 17.39
CA THR A 389 -25.78 -43.62 16.93
C THR A 389 -25.87 -44.68 18.02
N ALA A 390 -27.07 -45.00 18.48
CA ALA A 390 -27.33 -46.09 19.40
C ALA A 390 -27.86 -47.31 18.64
N THR A 391 -27.19 -48.45 18.82
CA THR A 391 -27.59 -49.76 18.30
C THR A 391 -27.95 -50.66 19.47
N ALA A 392 -29.19 -51.15 19.51
CA ALA A 392 -29.65 -52.14 20.48
C ALA A 392 -29.77 -53.51 19.81
N SER A 393 -29.24 -54.55 20.46
CA SER A 393 -29.26 -55.94 20.02
C SER A 393 -29.89 -56.84 21.08
N HIS A 394 -30.72 -57.80 20.68
CA HIS A 394 -31.36 -58.75 21.58
C HIS A 394 -31.60 -60.08 20.85
N ALA A 395 -31.49 -61.22 21.54
CA ALA A 395 -31.58 -62.54 20.87
C ALA A 395 -32.93 -62.78 20.16
N ASP A 396 -33.99 -62.17 20.67
CA ASP A 396 -35.36 -62.32 20.15
C ASP A 396 -35.77 -61.26 19.11
N TYR A 397 -34.92 -60.27 18.83
CA TYR A 397 -35.25 -59.14 17.97
C TYR A 397 -34.13 -58.80 16.97
N PRO A 398 -34.45 -58.34 15.75
CA PRO A 398 -33.48 -57.67 14.89
C PRO A 398 -32.91 -56.42 15.59
N ASP A 399 -31.69 -56.04 15.25
CA ASP A 399 -31.05 -54.86 15.82
C ASP A 399 -31.87 -53.60 15.53
N ALA A 400 -32.01 -52.75 16.54
CA ALA A 400 -32.68 -51.48 16.45
C ALA A 400 -31.64 -50.36 16.48
N ILE A 401 -31.76 -49.38 15.58
CA ILE A 401 -30.80 -48.29 15.45
C ILE A 401 -31.53 -46.95 15.52
N ASN A 402 -30.99 -45.99 16.27
CA ASN A 402 -31.47 -44.62 16.31
C ASN A 402 -30.30 -43.66 16.51
N SER A 403 -30.45 -42.40 16.08
CA SER A 403 -29.37 -41.41 16.17
C SER A 403 -29.86 -40.04 16.60
N THR A 404 -28.93 -39.25 17.15
CA THR A 404 -29.10 -37.84 17.50
C THR A 404 -27.80 -37.10 17.17
N THR A 405 -27.86 -35.78 17.05
CA THR A 405 -26.67 -34.94 16.77
C THR A 405 -26.40 -33.97 17.91
N PHE A 406 -25.14 -33.54 18.04
CA PHE A 406 -24.70 -32.45 18.90
C PHE A 406 -23.62 -31.64 18.19
N VAL A 407 -23.44 -30.39 18.60
CA VAL A 407 -22.44 -29.49 18.02
C VAL A 407 -21.27 -29.35 18.98
N VAL A 408 -20.05 -29.32 18.43
CA VAL A 408 -18.85 -28.94 19.17
C VAL A 408 -18.31 -27.64 18.61
N GLY A 409 -18.00 -26.68 19.49
CA GLY A 409 -17.38 -25.41 19.12
C GLY A 409 -17.83 -24.25 20.00
N ASP A 410 -16.93 -23.28 20.20
CA ASP A 410 -17.18 -22.12 21.05
C ASP A 410 -17.88 -21.01 20.26
N MET A 411 -18.95 -20.46 20.84
CA MET A 411 -19.65 -19.31 20.27
C MET A 411 -18.86 -18.04 20.57
N ALA A 412 -18.28 -17.41 19.54
CA ALA A 412 -17.36 -16.29 19.72
C ALA A 412 -17.39 -15.30 18.57
N VAL A 413 -17.06 -14.05 18.89
CA VAL A 413 -16.62 -13.06 17.89
C VAL A 413 -15.11 -13.21 17.75
N LEU A 414 -14.66 -13.45 16.53
CA LEU A 414 -13.27 -13.64 16.18
C LEU A 414 -12.73 -12.33 15.61
N VAL A 415 -11.48 -12.00 15.96
CA VAL A 415 -10.78 -10.84 15.41
C VAL A 415 -9.41 -11.30 14.94
N GLU A 416 -8.95 -10.70 13.84
CA GLU A 416 -7.60 -10.88 13.30
C GLU A 416 -6.54 -10.88 14.40
N GLN A 417 -5.65 -11.86 14.35
CA GLN A 417 -4.52 -11.94 15.28
C GLN A 417 -3.46 -10.90 14.93
N ASN A 418 -2.90 -10.31 15.98
CA ASN A 418 -1.77 -9.42 15.88
C ASN A 418 -0.48 -10.25 15.77
N PRO A 419 0.27 -10.13 14.66
CA PRO A 419 1.49 -10.90 14.47
C PRO A 419 2.62 -10.54 15.45
N VAL A 420 2.55 -9.37 16.11
CA VAL A 420 3.58 -8.92 17.07
C VAL A 420 3.39 -9.57 18.44
N THR A 421 2.15 -9.63 18.93
CA THR A 421 1.85 -10.10 20.29
C THR A 421 1.29 -11.52 20.33
N GLY A 422 0.74 -12.02 19.20
CA GLY A 422 -0.01 -13.27 19.12
C GLY A 422 -1.46 -13.17 19.62
N GLU A 423 -1.86 -12.01 20.17
CA GLU A 423 -3.21 -11.76 20.68
C GLU A 423 -4.11 -11.14 19.59
N PRO A 424 -5.44 -11.27 19.66
CA PRO A 424 -6.34 -10.57 18.75
C PRO A 424 -6.17 -9.05 18.82
N PHE A 425 -6.28 -8.37 17.68
CA PHE A 425 -6.39 -6.92 17.68
C PHE A 425 -7.63 -6.49 18.48
N VAL A 426 -7.47 -5.46 19.31
CA VAL A 426 -8.56 -4.83 20.09
C VAL A 426 -9.03 -3.52 19.46
N GLY A 427 -8.27 -3.01 18.50
CA GLY A 427 -8.60 -1.78 17.80
C GLY A 427 -7.82 -1.53 16.53
N VAL A 428 -8.18 -0.42 15.86
CA VAL A 428 -7.63 -0.03 14.56
C VAL A 428 -7.63 1.48 14.39
N ALA A 429 -6.62 2.01 13.72
CA ALA A 429 -6.54 3.43 13.41
C ALA A 429 -7.34 3.81 12.16
N ALA A 430 -8.03 4.95 12.22
CA ALA A 430 -8.67 5.62 11.09
C ALA A 430 -7.63 6.32 10.20
N ASP A 431 -6.70 5.55 9.63
CA ASP A 431 -5.57 6.04 8.83
C ASP A 431 -5.81 5.95 7.31
N GLY A 432 -7.03 5.59 6.92
CA GLY A 432 -7.49 5.45 5.53
C GLY A 432 -7.08 4.13 4.86
N VAL A 433 -6.36 3.24 5.55
CA VAL A 433 -5.88 1.96 4.98
C VAL A 433 -6.12 0.78 5.91
N SER A 434 -5.94 0.97 7.22
CA SER A 434 -6.04 -0.09 8.20
C SER A 434 -7.49 -0.57 8.36
N THR A 435 -7.65 -1.90 8.35
CA THR A 435 -8.92 -2.59 8.56
C THR A 435 -8.73 -3.79 9.46
N LEU A 436 -9.79 -4.26 10.13
CA LEU A 436 -9.74 -5.48 10.93
C LEU A 436 -10.52 -6.58 10.24
N LYS A 437 -9.87 -7.71 9.95
CA LYS A 437 -10.62 -8.92 9.63
C LYS A 437 -11.31 -9.41 10.90
N MET A 438 -12.56 -9.78 10.75
CA MET A 438 -13.40 -10.26 11.81
C MET A 438 -14.10 -11.53 11.37
N GLY A 439 -14.50 -12.31 12.34
CA GLY A 439 -15.36 -13.44 12.12
C GLY A 439 -16.34 -13.63 13.25
N ILE A 440 -17.26 -14.54 13.03
CA ILE A 440 -18.16 -15.03 14.05
C ILE A 440 -18.25 -16.55 13.93
N SER A 441 -18.20 -17.23 15.08
CA SER A 441 -18.45 -18.66 15.21
C SER A 441 -19.76 -18.84 15.97
N LEU A 442 -20.76 -19.40 15.32
CA LEU A 442 -22.09 -19.66 15.84
C LEU A 442 -22.57 -21.03 15.33
N PRO A 443 -21.90 -22.12 15.73
CA PRO A 443 -22.18 -23.43 15.16
C PRO A 443 -23.59 -23.89 15.53
N GLY A 444 -24.33 -24.40 14.54
CA GLY A 444 -25.74 -24.81 14.67
C GLY A 444 -26.76 -23.66 14.75
N CYS A 445 -26.34 -22.40 14.65
CA CYS A 445 -27.24 -21.25 14.70
C CYS A 445 -27.73 -20.81 13.31
N THR A 446 -28.85 -20.09 13.27
CA THR A 446 -29.47 -19.54 12.05
C THR A 446 -29.95 -18.11 12.29
N ASP A 447 -30.48 -17.44 11.25
CA ASP A 447 -31.01 -16.07 11.31
C ASP A 447 -30.04 -15.07 11.98
N VAL A 448 -28.76 -15.13 11.60
CA VAL A 448 -27.72 -14.29 12.19
C VAL A 448 -27.77 -12.87 11.63
N SER A 449 -27.70 -11.88 12.51
CA SER A 449 -27.54 -10.48 12.11
C SER A 449 -26.71 -9.70 13.12
N VAL A 450 -26.11 -8.61 12.66
CA VAL A 450 -25.35 -7.66 13.48
C VAL A 450 -25.99 -6.28 13.42
N SER A 451 -26.01 -5.58 14.55
CA SER A 451 -26.39 -4.17 14.58
C SER A 451 -25.43 -3.33 13.72
N THR A 452 -25.97 -2.42 12.91
CA THR A 452 -25.15 -1.45 12.18
C THR A 452 -24.28 -0.66 13.17
N PRO A 453 -22.95 -0.63 12.99
CA PRO A 453 -22.07 0.14 13.87
C PRO A 453 -22.30 1.64 13.67
N ASP A 454 -22.28 2.41 14.76
CA ASP A 454 -22.41 3.87 14.72
C ASP A 454 -21.17 4.56 14.11
N ILE A 455 -20.05 3.85 14.06
CA ILE A 455 -18.74 4.33 13.61
C ILE A 455 -18.13 3.26 12.72
N GLY A 456 -17.78 3.65 11.49
CA GLY A 456 -17.23 2.74 10.48
C GLY A 456 -18.30 1.85 9.84
N GLU A 457 -17.86 0.81 9.16
CA GLU A 457 -18.73 -0.09 8.41
C GLU A 457 -18.18 -1.53 8.41
N LEU A 458 -19.09 -2.50 8.31
CA LEU A 458 -18.75 -3.91 8.13
C LEU A 458 -18.98 -4.29 6.66
N LYS A 459 -18.00 -4.91 6.02
CA LYS A 459 -18.04 -5.31 4.61
C LYS A 459 -17.54 -6.74 4.42
N GLY A 460 -18.12 -7.45 3.47
CA GLY A 460 -17.69 -8.80 3.09
C GLY A 460 -18.81 -9.58 2.42
N ASP A 461 -18.47 -10.66 1.73
CA ASP A 461 -19.45 -11.45 0.97
C ASP A 461 -20.46 -12.18 1.87
N SER A 462 -20.10 -12.39 3.14
CA SER A 462 -20.94 -13.05 4.14
C SER A 462 -21.94 -12.09 4.82
N ILE A 463 -21.80 -10.77 4.65
CA ILE A 463 -22.63 -9.76 5.33
C ILE A 463 -23.36 -8.86 4.34
N SER A 464 -24.67 -8.69 4.52
CA SER A 464 -25.47 -7.78 3.70
C SER A 464 -25.41 -6.34 4.21
N GLU A 465 -25.79 -5.37 3.37
CA GLU A 465 -25.93 -3.96 3.79
C GLU A 465 -26.91 -3.77 4.97
N ALA A 466 -27.88 -4.69 5.11
CA ALA A 466 -28.82 -4.72 6.23
C ALA A 466 -28.27 -5.39 7.50
N GLY A 467 -27.01 -5.83 7.51
CA GLY A 467 -26.35 -6.49 8.64
C GLY A 467 -26.73 -7.96 8.81
N THR A 468 -27.37 -8.60 7.81
CA THR A 468 -27.64 -10.05 7.86
C THR A 468 -26.36 -10.83 7.53
N ILE A 469 -26.02 -11.83 8.34
CA ILE A 469 -24.81 -12.63 8.20
C ILE A 469 -25.18 -14.03 7.72
N LYS A 470 -24.52 -14.47 6.66
CA LYS A 470 -24.63 -15.83 6.12
C LYS A 470 -23.49 -16.67 6.67
N LEU A 471 -23.83 -17.62 7.54
CA LEU A 471 -22.89 -18.62 8.04
C LEU A 471 -22.61 -19.71 6.99
N ASP A 472 -21.41 -20.27 7.04
CA ASP A 472 -21.01 -21.46 6.30
C ASP A 472 -21.54 -22.75 6.97
N SER A 473 -21.12 -23.91 6.45
CA SER A 473 -21.54 -25.22 6.99
C SER A 473 -21.00 -25.54 8.38
N ALA A 474 -19.92 -24.88 8.82
CA ALA A 474 -19.39 -24.97 10.18
C ALA A 474 -20.08 -23.97 11.14
N GLY A 475 -20.94 -23.09 10.62
CA GLY A 475 -21.56 -22.03 11.40
C GLY A 475 -20.65 -20.82 11.59
N GLN A 476 -19.69 -20.61 10.69
CA GLN A 476 -18.74 -19.51 10.73
C GLN A 476 -19.00 -18.51 9.61
N ALA A 477 -18.61 -17.26 9.81
CA ALA A 477 -18.60 -16.25 8.76
C ALA A 477 -17.46 -15.26 8.98
N GLU A 478 -16.83 -14.80 7.90
CA GLU A 478 -15.79 -13.78 7.92
C GLU A 478 -16.24 -12.51 7.19
N PHE A 479 -15.86 -11.37 7.75
CA PHE A 479 -16.10 -10.04 7.20
C PHE A 479 -15.00 -9.09 7.69
N THR A 480 -14.99 -7.86 7.19
CA THR A 480 -13.96 -6.87 7.50
C THR A 480 -14.61 -5.61 8.07
N TYR A 481 -14.07 -5.12 9.17
CA TYR A 481 -14.41 -3.81 9.72
C TYR A 481 -13.51 -2.73 9.12
N HIS A 482 -14.15 -1.72 8.54
CA HIS A 482 -13.51 -0.53 8.00
C HIS A 482 -13.81 0.66 8.94
N PRO A 483 -12.78 1.26 9.55
CA PRO A 483 -12.91 2.53 10.27
C PRO A 483 -13.49 3.63 9.37
N PRO A 484 -14.14 4.67 9.93
CA PRO A 484 -14.43 5.87 9.16
C PRO A 484 -13.12 6.58 8.77
N ASP A 485 -13.16 7.43 7.76
CA ASP A 485 -11.99 8.23 7.37
C ASP A 485 -11.54 9.20 8.48
N TYR A 486 -12.51 9.71 9.25
CA TYR A 486 -12.32 10.73 10.27
C TYR A 486 -13.17 10.49 11.52
N LEU A 487 -12.59 10.82 12.68
CA LEU A 487 -13.26 10.79 13.98
C LEU A 487 -13.31 12.19 14.56
N THR A 488 -14.49 12.62 14.99
CA THR A 488 -14.67 13.88 15.74
C THR A 488 -14.21 13.72 17.18
N LYS A 489 -13.94 14.85 17.85
CA LYS A 489 -13.50 14.84 19.25
C LYS A 489 -14.52 14.14 20.16
N ASP A 490 -15.81 14.41 19.95
CA ASP A 490 -16.89 13.91 20.80
C ASP A 490 -17.05 12.39 20.76
N GLN A 491 -16.65 11.75 19.65
CA GLN A 491 -16.66 10.30 19.50
C GLN A 491 -15.57 9.59 20.34
N LEU A 492 -14.50 10.31 20.73
CA LEU A 492 -13.32 9.74 21.38
C LEU A 492 -13.45 9.71 22.92
N GLY A 493 -14.28 8.82 23.47
CA GLY A 493 -14.65 8.82 24.90
C GLY A 493 -13.63 8.21 25.86
N ALA A 494 -12.80 7.28 25.41
CA ALA A 494 -11.88 6.50 26.24
C ALA A 494 -10.42 6.63 25.76
N SER A 495 -9.47 6.18 26.58
CA SER A 495 -8.03 6.33 26.28
C SER A 495 -7.20 5.16 26.80
N VAL A 496 -6.15 4.81 26.07
CA VAL A 496 -5.15 3.79 26.47
C VAL A 496 -3.75 4.40 26.37
N ASP A 497 -2.86 3.98 27.27
CA ASP A 497 -1.46 4.34 27.23
C ASP A 497 -0.76 3.42 26.22
N VAL A 498 -0.58 3.91 24.98
CA VAL A 498 0.12 3.18 23.91
C VAL A 498 1.64 3.35 24.03
N HIS A 499 2.06 4.47 24.64
CA HIS A 499 3.46 4.84 24.77
C HIS A 499 3.94 4.69 26.22
N GLN A 500 5.16 4.18 26.40
CA GLN A 500 5.81 4.07 27.72
C GLN A 500 6.09 5.44 28.39
N THR A 501 5.89 6.55 27.66
CA THR A 501 6.17 7.93 28.08
C THR A 501 4.94 8.69 28.60
N GLY A 502 3.76 8.06 28.64
CA GLY A 502 2.53 8.65 29.21
C GLY A 502 1.69 9.51 28.25
N SER A 503 2.00 9.50 26.95
CA SER A 503 1.07 9.97 25.90
C SER A 503 -0.09 8.97 25.76
N LYS A 504 -1.31 9.50 25.62
CA LYS A 504 -2.54 8.73 25.52
C LYS A 504 -3.10 8.75 24.12
N THR A 505 -3.41 7.57 23.60
CA THR A 505 -4.24 7.44 22.42
C THR A 505 -5.70 7.41 22.86
N TRP A 506 -6.51 8.30 22.30
CA TRP A 506 -7.96 8.30 22.53
C TRP A 506 -8.66 7.48 21.47
N PHE A 507 -9.72 6.77 21.87
CA PHE A 507 -10.49 5.92 20.98
C PHE A 507 -11.99 6.06 21.20
N ALA A 508 -12.72 5.76 20.12
CA ALA A 508 -14.14 5.52 20.13
C ALA A 508 -14.38 4.02 20.35
N GLU A 509 -15.38 3.71 21.18
CA GLU A 509 -15.84 2.34 21.40
C GLU A 509 -16.97 2.02 20.42
N VAL A 510 -16.82 0.92 19.68
CA VAL A 510 -17.77 0.47 18.67
C VAL A 510 -18.35 -0.87 19.13
N PRO A 511 -19.47 -0.85 19.86
CA PRO A 511 -20.13 -2.08 20.29
C PRO A 511 -20.77 -2.77 19.10
N LEU A 512 -20.52 -4.06 18.97
CA LEU A 512 -21.15 -4.92 17.97
C LEU A 512 -22.08 -5.89 18.68
N VAL A 513 -23.35 -5.86 18.33
CA VAL A 513 -24.35 -6.76 18.89
C VAL A 513 -24.81 -7.72 17.80
N PHE A 514 -24.46 -8.98 17.97
CA PHE A 514 -24.89 -10.06 17.10
C PHE A 514 -26.11 -10.74 17.71
N THR A 515 -27.11 -11.01 16.88
CA THR A 515 -28.31 -11.77 17.25
C THR A 515 -28.43 -12.98 16.35
N TYR A 516 -28.93 -14.08 16.89
CA TYR A 516 -29.08 -15.35 16.17
C TYR A 516 -30.23 -16.16 16.77
N LYS A 517 -30.64 -17.21 16.06
CA LYS A 517 -31.45 -18.31 16.61
C LYS A 517 -30.58 -19.53 16.82
N ASP A 518 -30.62 -20.10 18.02
CA ASP A 518 -29.90 -21.33 18.32
C ASP A 518 -30.56 -22.56 17.66
N ALA A 519 -29.98 -23.75 17.89
CA ALA A 519 -30.45 -25.01 17.33
C ALA A 519 -31.89 -25.37 17.77
N ASP A 520 -32.36 -24.85 18.91
CA ASP A 520 -33.71 -25.04 19.43
C ASP A 520 -34.68 -23.94 18.96
N GLY A 521 -34.20 -23.00 18.15
CA GLY A 521 -34.94 -21.87 17.61
C GLY A 521 -35.17 -20.73 18.61
N GLN A 522 -34.47 -20.70 19.75
CA GLN A 522 -34.51 -19.61 20.72
C GLN A 522 -33.60 -18.46 20.27
N GLU A 523 -34.00 -17.22 20.59
CA GLU A 523 -33.17 -16.05 20.31
C GLU A 523 -31.98 -15.95 21.27
N GLY A 524 -30.80 -15.76 20.70
CA GLY A 524 -29.55 -15.54 21.41
C GLY A 524 -28.84 -14.25 20.98
N ARG A 525 -27.85 -13.83 21.78
CA ARG A 525 -27.07 -12.61 21.57
C ARG A 525 -25.60 -12.84 21.91
N LEU A 526 -24.70 -12.30 21.08
CA LEU A 526 -23.28 -12.15 21.36
C LEU A 526 -22.90 -10.67 21.27
N GLU A 527 -21.95 -10.25 22.10
CA GLU A 527 -21.44 -8.88 22.11
C GLU A 527 -19.95 -8.89 21.80
N GLY A 528 -19.55 -8.03 20.87
CA GLY A 528 -18.16 -7.70 20.60
C GLY A 528 -17.94 -6.19 20.82
N MET A 529 -16.68 -5.80 20.98
CA MET A 529 -16.29 -4.40 21.06
C MET A 529 -15.02 -4.20 20.24
N ILE A 530 -15.03 -3.19 19.38
CA ILE A 530 -13.83 -2.72 18.67
C ILE A 530 -13.53 -1.31 19.14
N THR A 531 -12.24 -0.97 19.24
CA THR A 531 -11.82 0.41 19.47
C THR A 531 -11.28 1.04 18.20
N VAL A 532 -11.62 2.30 17.94
CA VAL A 532 -11.10 3.04 16.78
C VAL A 532 -10.45 4.33 17.23
N CYS A 533 -9.20 4.54 16.84
CA CYS A 533 -8.46 5.75 17.17
C CYS A 533 -8.09 6.56 15.93
N ARG A 534 -7.64 7.79 16.14
CA ARG A 534 -7.02 8.58 15.07
C ARG A 534 -5.57 8.10 14.83
N PRO A 535 -4.99 8.36 13.64
CA PRO A 535 -3.56 8.19 13.42
C PRO A 535 -2.76 9.09 14.37
N PRO A 536 -1.57 8.64 14.84
CA PRO A 536 -0.68 9.52 15.59
C PRO A 536 -0.13 10.62 14.68
N VAL A 537 0.13 11.78 15.27
CA VAL A 537 0.66 12.96 14.60
C VAL A 537 2.13 13.14 14.98
N MET A 538 3.01 12.91 14.01
CA MET A 538 4.44 13.13 14.15
C MET A 538 4.73 14.63 14.03
N LEU A 539 5.36 15.22 15.03
CA LEU A 539 5.73 16.64 15.04
C LEU A 539 7.25 16.77 14.84
N VAL A 540 7.64 17.24 13.66
CA VAL A 540 9.04 17.26 13.18
C VAL A 540 9.55 18.70 13.22
N HIS A 541 10.43 19.02 14.17
CA HIS A 541 10.93 20.37 14.35
C HIS A 541 12.03 20.74 13.34
N GLY A 542 12.31 22.05 13.23
CA GLY A 542 13.36 22.58 12.37
C GLY A 542 14.77 22.51 12.96
N PHE A 543 15.71 23.07 12.20
CA PHE A 543 17.17 22.97 12.33
C PHE A 543 17.80 23.35 13.68
N VAL A 544 17.19 24.29 14.40
CA VAL A 544 17.64 24.74 15.74
C VAL A 544 16.51 24.59 16.77
N GLY A 545 15.47 23.84 16.39
CA GLY A 545 14.34 23.54 17.24
C GLY A 545 14.65 22.41 18.22
N SER A 546 13.66 22.11 19.03
CA SER A 546 13.60 20.86 19.77
C SER A 546 12.14 20.43 19.82
N THR A 547 11.86 19.34 20.52
CA THR A 547 10.49 18.97 20.89
C THR A 547 9.70 20.14 21.53
N ALA A 548 10.39 21.11 22.16
CA ALA A 548 9.77 22.30 22.74
C ALA A 548 9.15 23.26 21.70
N THR A 549 9.63 23.27 20.45
CA THR A 549 9.06 24.09 19.36
C THR A 549 7.57 23.82 19.17
N TRP A 550 7.19 22.57 19.39
CA TRP A 550 5.81 22.11 19.25
C TRP A 550 5.01 22.14 20.54
N GLY A 551 5.58 22.57 21.67
CA GLY A 551 4.95 22.40 22.98
C GLY A 551 3.52 22.97 23.06
N LYS A 552 3.28 24.16 22.50
CA LYS A 552 1.95 24.78 22.48
C LYS A 552 0.99 24.08 21.50
N MET A 553 1.42 23.79 20.27
CA MET A 553 0.59 23.09 19.29
C MET A 553 0.27 21.66 19.72
N SER A 554 1.26 20.91 20.24
CA SER A 554 1.07 19.58 20.80
C SER A 554 0.08 19.60 21.96
N THR A 555 0.14 20.61 22.84
CA THR A 555 -0.86 20.78 23.91
C THR A 555 -2.26 21.03 23.34
N TYR A 556 -2.37 21.88 22.32
CA TYR A 556 -3.63 22.15 21.62
C TYR A 556 -4.21 20.87 20.98
N LEU A 557 -3.41 20.16 20.17
CA LEU A 557 -3.82 18.93 19.48
C LEU A 557 -4.17 17.80 20.45
N ARG A 558 -3.42 17.64 21.56
CA ARG A 558 -3.79 16.71 22.63
C ARG A 558 -5.11 17.11 23.32
N GLY A 559 -5.37 18.41 23.46
CA GLY A 559 -6.67 18.93 23.88
C GLY A 559 -7.79 18.56 22.91
N GLU A 560 -7.48 18.47 21.62
CA GLU A 560 -8.35 17.95 20.55
C GLU A 560 -8.31 16.42 20.41
N ARG A 561 -7.69 15.70 21.36
CA ARG A 561 -7.58 14.23 21.44
C ARG A 561 -6.76 13.58 20.33
N PHE A 562 -5.83 14.30 19.72
CA PHE A 562 -4.78 13.68 18.90
C PHE A 562 -3.69 13.09 19.78
N ASP A 563 -3.17 11.93 19.36
CA ASP A 563 -1.89 11.44 19.86
C ASP A 563 -0.78 12.18 19.11
N THR A 564 0.14 12.80 19.83
CA THR A 564 1.22 13.57 19.21
C THR A 564 2.56 13.06 19.68
N PHE A 565 3.44 12.77 18.73
CA PHE A 565 4.82 12.39 18.96
C PHE A 565 5.76 13.53 18.57
N PRO A 566 6.32 14.29 19.53
CA PRO A 566 7.36 15.26 19.25
C PRO A 566 8.72 14.54 19.13
N GLY A 567 9.17 14.28 17.91
CA GLY A 567 10.47 13.67 17.65
C GLY A 567 11.62 14.67 17.84
N ASP A 568 12.81 14.16 18.17
CA ASP A 568 14.03 14.95 18.29
C ASP A 568 14.91 14.74 17.06
N TYR A 569 15.03 15.79 16.27
CA TYR A 569 15.77 15.85 15.01
C TYR A 569 16.97 16.79 15.13
N LEU A 570 17.38 17.15 16.35
CA LEU A 570 18.53 18.03 16.62
C LEU A 570 19.84 17.21 16.67
N LEU A 571 20.20 16.58 15.54
CA LEU A 571 21.42 15.77 15.42
C LEU A 571 22.44 16.50 14.55
N GLN A 572 23.37 17.18 15.22
CA GLN A 572 24.22 18.26 14.70
C GLN A 572 25.07 17.94 13.45
N ASP A 573 25.32 16.65 13.20
CA ASP A 573 26.19 16.18 12.11
C ASP A 573 25.42 15.41 11.01
N LEU A 574 24.09 15.32 11.08
CA LEU A 574 23.29 14.58 10.10
C LEU A 574 22.75 15.49 9.00
N SER A 575 22.79 15.02 7.76
CA SER A 575 22.11 15.65 6.62
C SER A 575 20.58 15.50 6.69
N ILE A 576 19.83 16.26 5.90
CA ILE A 576 18.35 16.13 5.83
C ILE A 576 17.93 14.71 5.42
N GLU A 577 18.68 14.07 4.53
CA GLU A 577 18.45 12.68 4.12
C GLU A 577 18.62 11.72 5.31
N GLN A 578 19.68 11.90 6.11
CA GLN A 578 19.91 11.07 7.30
C GLN A 578 18.85 11.31 8.38
N LEU A 579 18.44 12.57 8.59
CA LEU A 579 17.32 12.91 9.49
C LEU A 579 15.99 12.32 9.02
N SER A 580 15.81 12.12 7.72
CA SER A 580 14.64 11.42 7.17
C SER A 580 14.63 9.92 7.53
N GLY A 581 15.81 9.30 7.65
CA GLY A 581 15.96 7.95 8.21
C GLY A 581 15.66 7.87 9.71
N VAL A 582 15.92 8.94 10.47
CA VAL A 582 15.48 9.05 11.86
C VAL A 582 13.96 9.12 11.94
N LEU A 583 13.31 9.95 11.10
CA LEU A 583 11.85 9.99 11.00
C LEU A 583 11.26 8.62 10.64
N GLN A 584 11.85 7.89 9.70
CA GLN A 584 11.44 6.52 9.36
C GLN A 584 11.48 5.59 10.59
N THR A 585 12.54 5.70 11.39
CA THR A 585 12.73 4.92 12.61
C THR A 585 11.67 5.27 13.65
N ASP A 586 11.40 6.56 13.86
CA ASP A 586 10.36 7.03 14.79
C ASP A 586 8.97 6.52 14.38
N ILE A 587 8.63 6.58 13.09
CA ILE A 587 7.35 6.07 12.55
C ILE A 587 7.25 4.56 12.76
N SER A 588 8.33 3.83 12.50
CA SER A 588 8.38 2.38 12.73
C SER A 588 8.18 2.04 14.21
N GLN A 589 8.78 2.81 15.11
CA GLN A 589 8.59 2.65 16.55
C GLN A 589 7.15 2.97 16.97
N GLN A 590 6.52 4.01 16.41
CA GLN A 590 5.11 4.32 16.67
C GLN A 590 4.20 3.16 16.24
N LYS A 591 4.42 2.59 15.05
CA LYS A 591 3.67 1.41 14.59
C LYS A 591 3.85 0.21 15.51
N LEU A 592 5.07 -0.01 16.01
CA LEU A 592 5.36 -1.07 16.97
C LEU A 592 4.68 -0.83 18.34
N ASP A 593 4.66 0.41 18.84
CA ASP A 593 3.97 0.76 20.09
C ASP A 593 2.47 0.49 20.00
N TYR A 594 1.83 0.90 18.90
CA TYR A 594 0.43 0.61 18.62
C TYR A 594 0.17 -0.91 18.50
N ALA A 595 1.04 -1.63 17.80
CA ALA A 595 0.95 -3.08 17.71
C ALA A 595 1.11 -3.76 19.08
N ASN A 596 2.04 -3.32 19.93
CA ASN A 596 2.17 -3.86 21.30
C ASN A 596 0.93 -3.59 22.16
N SER A 597 0.11 -2.61 21.79
CA SER A 597 -1.18 -2.30 22.41
C SER A 597 -2.36 -2.98 21.71
N ASN A 598 -2.09 -3.91 20.79
CA ASN A 598 -3.10 -4.60 19.96
C ASN A 598 -3.98 -3.64 19.14
N ILE A 599 -3.41 -2.52 18.69
CA ILE A 599 -4.06 -1.58 17.78
C ILE A 599 -3.35 -1.63 16.43
N LYS A 600 -4.12 -1.88 15.36
CA LYS A 600 -3.58 -1.94 14.00
C LYS A 600 -3.39 -0.53 13.43
N LEU A 601 -2.17 -0.20 13.03
CA LEU A 601 -1.76 1.09 12.47
C LEU A 601 -0.84 0.89 11.27
N THR A 602 -1.17 1.51 10.15
CA THR A 602 -0.41 1.39 8.89
C THR A 602 0.22 2.72 8.50
N LYS A 603 -0.52 3.84 8.61
CA LYS A 603 -0.07 5.19 8.25
C LYS A 603 -0.15 6.19 9.41
N VAL A 604 0.71 7.20 9.39
CA VAL A 604 0.72 8.33 10.35
C VAL A 604 0.50 9.67 9.64
N ASP A 605 0.13 10.70 10.41
CA ASP A 605 0.11 12.09 9.94
C ASP A 605 1.37 12.83 10.41
N VAL A 606 1.92 13.74 9.62
CA VAL A 606 3.13 14.50 9.96
C VAL A 606 2.88 16.01 9.88
N VAL A 607 3.36 16.75 10.87
CA VAL A 607 3.45 18.21 10.85
C VAL A 607 4.92 18.61 10.97
N GLY A 608 5.46 19.22 9.91
CA GLY A 608 6.86 19.62 9.83
C GLY A 608 7.03 21.13 9.84
N HIS A 609 7.87 21.67 10.74
CA HIS A 609 8.20 23.10 10.80
C HIS A 609 9.57 23.33 10.19
N SER A 610 9.69 24.35 9.33
CA SER A 610 10.98 24.75 8.76
C SER A 610 11.67 23.56 8.09
N MET A 611 12.92 23.26 8.44
CA MET A 611 13.64 22.05 7.99
C MET A 611 12.86 20.75 8.25
N GLY A 612 12.05 20.65 9.29
CA GLY A 612 11.24 19.46 9.58
C GLY A 612 10.24 19.12 8.46
N GLY A 613 9.75 20.12 7.73
CA GLY A 613 8.96 19.88 6.53
C GLY A 613 9.79 19.29 5.38
N LEU A 614 11.06 19.68 5.25
CA LEU A 614 11.97 19.12 4.24
C LEU A 614 12.38 17.68 4.57
N ILE A 615 12.68 17.40 5.83
CA ILE A 615 12.92 16.03 6.32
C ILE A 615 11.73 15.14 5.93
N SER A 616 10.52 15.61 6.22
CA SER A 616 9.30 14.84 5.95
C SER A 616 9.01 14.70 4.45
N ARG A 617 9.26 15.74 3.65
CA ARG A 617 9.14 15.68 2.18
C ARG A 617 10.15 14.72 1.57
N TYR A 618 11.41 14.75 2.03
CA TYR A 618 12.42 13.83 1.55
C TYR A 618 12.09 12.40 1.97
N TYR A 619 11.59 12.16 3.19
CA TYR A 619 11.09 10.84 3.58
C TYR A 619 10.02 10.31 2.63
N ALA A 620 9.04 11.15 2.26
CA ALA A 620 7.92 10.74 1.41
C ALA A 620 8.26 10.57 -0.08
N ASN A 621 9.20 11.36 -0.63
CA ASN A 621 9.43 11.46 -2.08
C ASN A 621 10.89 11.28 -2.52
N GLY A 622 11.84 11.27 -1.58
CA GLY A 622 13.28 11.21 -1.87
C GLY A 622 14.01 10.00 -1.29
N LEU A 623 13.52 9.42 -0.19
CA LEU A 623 14.18 8.31 0.48
C LEU A 623 13.92 6.98 -0.26
N PRO A 624 14.97 6.26 -0.72
CA PRO A 624 14.81 4.95 -1.32
C PRO A 624 14.17 3.96 -0.34
N GLY A 625 13.16 3.23 -0.79
CA GLY A 625 12.47 2.25 0.07
C GLY A 625 11.46 2.87 1.05
N TYR A 626 10.94 4.07 0.77
CA TYR A 626 9.81 4.64 1.51
C TYR A 626 8.66 3.61 1.64
N ALA A 627 8.22 3.40 2.88
CA ALA A 627 7.29 2.32 3.24
C ALA A 627 5.82 2.62 2.89
N GLY A 628 5.50 3.80 2.35
CA GLY A 628 4.12 4.19 2.07
C GLY A 628 3.30 4.47 3.34
N ASP A 629 3.94 4.87 4.44
CA ASP A 629 3.33 4.97 5.77
C ASP A 629 3.03 6.40 6.25
N LEU A 630 3.05 7.39 5.34
CA LEU A 630 2.45 8.70 5.56
C LEU A 630 1.07 8.81 4.92
N ARG A 631 0.11 9.33 5.68
CA ARG A 631 -1.22 9.74 5.19
C ARG A 631 -1.22 11.21 4.81
N LYS A 632 -0.71 12.08 5.71
CA LYS A 632 -0.68 13.54 5.51
C LYS A 632 0.69 14.13 5.88
N LEU A 633 1.12 15.13 5.12
CA LEU A 633 2.24 16.00 5.45
C LEU A 633 1.78 17.47 5.45
N ILE A 634 1.71 18.07 6.64
CA ILE A 634 1.40 19.48 6.81
C ILE A 634 2.69 20.24 7.13
N MET A 635 3.06 21.15 6.25
CA MET A 635 4.27 21.96 6.35
C MET A 635 3.95 23.34 6.93
N VAL A 636 4.80 23.82 7.85
CA VAL A 636 4.64 25.11 8.51
C VAL A 636 5.94 25.90 8.39
N GLY A 637 5.94 27.00 7.65
CA GLY A 637 7.12 27.84 7.40
C GLY A 637 8.26 27.07 6.74
N THR A 638 7.97 26.01 5.98
CA THR A 638 9.00 25.16 5.38
C THR A 638 9.67 25.88 4.20
N PRO A 639 11.00 26.01 4.17
CA PRO A 639 11.71 26.58 3.02
C PRO A 639 11.81 25.54 1.91
N ASN A 640 10.69 25.23 1.26
CA ASN A 640 10.58 24.20 0.22
C ASN A 640 11.59 24.38 -0.92
N HIS A 641 12.00 25.61 -1.16
CA HIS A 641 12.97 26.03 -2.16
C HIS A 641 14.28 26.59 -1.58
N GLY A 642 14.51 26.35 -0.28
CA GLY A 642 15.68 26.81 0.46
C GLY A 642 15.64 28.30 0.81
N VAL A 643 16.52 28.71 1.70
CA VAL A 643 16.63 30.12 2.13
C VAL A 643 17.69 30.85 1.33
N SER A 644 17.45 32.13 1.08
CA SER A 644 18.45 33.00 0.48
C SER A 644 19.49 33.44 1.51
N TRP A 645 20.70 33.70 1.03
CA TRP A 645 21.85 33.99 1.86
C TRP A 645 21.66 35.31 2.67
N LEU A 646 20.86 36.26 2.16
CA LEU A 646 20.52 37.53 2.85
C LEU A 646 19.69 37.29 4.10
N ARG A 647 18.60 36.54 3.98
CA ARG A 647 17.70 36.27 5.10
C ARG A 647 18.38 35.47 6.20
N MET A 648 19.35 34.66 5.82
CA MET A 648 20.26 34.04 6.75
C MET A 648 21.05 35.11 7.52
N LYS A 649 21.85 35.97 6.88
CA LYS A 649 22.71 36.94 7.62
C LYS A 649 21.95 38.03 8.39
N ALA A 650 20.79 38.47 7.93
CA ALA A 650 20.01 39.52 8.60
C ALA A 650 19.41 39.06 9.95
N GLY A 651 19.29 37.75 10.17
CA GLY A 651 18.78 37.21 11.44
C GLY A 651 19.89 36.89 12.45
N ASN A 652 19.72 37.28 13.72
CA ASN A 652 20.46 36.70 14.86
C ASN A 652 20.41 35.14 14.89
N ALA A 653 19.46 34.55 14.15
CA ALA A 653 19.32 33.12 13.93
C ALA A 653 20.48 32.51 13.13
N ALA A 654 21.08 33.19 12.13
CA ALA A 654 22.13 32.56 11.31
C ALA A 654 23.39 32.22 12.07
N SER A 655 23.84 33.06 13.01
CA SER A 655 24.97 32.71 13.87
C SER A 655 24.70 31.42 14.65
N LYS A 656 23.46 31.22 15.11
CA LYS A 656 23.04 29.97 15.77
C LYS A 656 22.91 28.80 14.79
N TRP A 657 22.43 29.04 13.57
CA TRP A 657 22.30 28.02 12.51
C TRP A 657 23.67 27.44 12.15
N TYR A 658 24.68 28.30 12.04
CA TYR A 658 26.05 27.90 11.69
C TYR A 658 26.84 27.26 12.83
N ASP A 659 26.73 27.79 14.05
CA ASP A 659 27.52 27.29 15.20
C ASP A 659 27.12 25.88 15.65
N THR A 660 25.97 25.36 15.20
CA THR A 660 25.44 24.06 15.64
C THR A 660 25.30 23.02 14.54
N HIS A 661 25.33 23.39 13.25
CA HIS A 661 25.02 22.46 12.15
C HIS A 661 25.56 22.94 10.79
N SER A 662 26.71 22.44 10.32
CA SER A 662 27.27 22.86 9.03
C SER A 662 26.60 22.19 7.83
N ILE A 663 26.25 20.89 7.93
CA ILE A 663 25.81 20.08 6.78
C ILE A 663 24.40 20.45 6.30
N PRO A 664 23.33 20.41 7.12
CA PRO A 664 22.01 20.80 6.60
C PRO A 664 21.89 22.30 6.35
N GLY A 665 22.76 23.13 6.93
CA GLY A 665 22.85 24.55 6.62
C GLY A 665 23.26 24.79 5.16
N GLU A 666 24.16 23.96 4.63
CA GLU A 666 24.50 23.95 3.20
C GLU A 666 23.35 23.42 2.33
N GLN A 667 22.59 22.44 2.83
CA GLN A 667 21.45 21.89 2.10
C GLN A 667 20.25 22.84 2.04
N LEU A 668 20.05 23.65 3.08
CA LEU A 668 19.02 24.68 3.15
C LEU A 668 19.27 25.84 2.18
N TYR A 669 20.46 25.97 1.61
CA TYR A 669 20.74 26.98 0.59
C TYR A 669 19.93 26.71 -0.69
N SER A 670 19.28 27.73 -1.23
CA SER A 670 18.37 27.60 -2.37
C SER A 670 18.99 26.97 -3.63
N GLU A 671 20.30 27.14 -3.84
CA GLU A 671 21.00 26.56 -5.01
C GLU A 671 21.71 25.23 -4.70
N SER A 672 21.51 24.66 -3.50
CA SER A 672 22.14 23.41 -3.11
C SER A 672 21.72 22.26 -4.04
N ALA A 673 22.60 21.26 -4.18
CA ALA A 673 22.28 20.07 -4.96
C ALA A 673 21.06 19.33 -4.39
N PHE A 674 20.92 19.33 -3.06
CA PHE A 674 19.77 18.77 -2.35
C PHE A 674 18.46 19.44 -2.78
N MET A 675 18.38 20.78 -2.73
CA MET A 675 17.16 21.51 -3.09
C MET A 675 16.77 21.31 -4.56
N LYS A 676 17.76 21.32 -5.45
CA LYS A 676 17.55 21.06 -6.88
C LYS A 676 17.01 19.65 -7.12
N ALA A 677 17.52 18.65 -6.40
CA ALA A 677 17.05 17.27 -6.51
C ALA A 677 15.64 17.09 -5.93
N LEU A 678 15.36 17.65 -4.75
CA LEU A 678 14.07 17.51 -4.07
C LEU A 678 12.91 18.15 -4.85
N ASN A 679 13.16 19.25 -5.56
CA ASN A 679 12.16 19.95 -6.37
C ASN A 679 12.22 19.58 -7.87
N ALA A 680 13.01 18.56 -8.23
CA ALA A 680 13.07 18.09 -9.62
C ALA A 680 11.69 17.61 -10.09
N GLY A 681 11.28 18.04 -11.29
CA GLY A 681 9.99 17.67 -11.88
C GLY A 681 8.77 18.37 -11.25
N GLU A 682 8.97 19.50 -10.56
CA GLU A 682 7.88 20.26 -9.93
C GLU A 682 6.78 20.69 -10.91
N LYS A 683 7.15 21.15 -12.12
CA LYS A 683 6.21 21.49 -13.20
C LYS A 683 5.27 20.33 -13.56
N ALA A 684 5.74 19.08 -13.41
CA ALA A 684 4.97 17.85 -13.68
C ALA A 684 4.41 17.20 -12.41
N GLY A 685 4.61 17.80 -11.23
CA GLY A 685 4.14 17.25 -9.96
C GLY A 685 4.96 16.09 -9.39
N ALA A 686 6.08 15.70 -10.04
CA ALA A 686 6.91 14.56 -9.63
C ALA A 686 7.67 14.78 -8.30
N HIS A 687 7.78 16.04 -7.86
CA HIS A 687 8.33 16.44 -6.56
C HIS A 687 7.44 16.10 -5.34
N LEU A 688 6.28 15.46 -5.57
CA LEU A 688 5.32 15.08 -4.54
C LEU A 688 4.86 13.63 -4.73
N ASN A 689 4.83 12.87 -3.64
CA ASN A 689 4.24 11.54 -3.61
C ASN A 689 2.71 11.62 -3.80
N VAL A 690 2.11 10.80 -4.66
CA VAL A 690 0.67 10.83 -4.95
C VAL A 690 -0.19 10.23 -3.82
N ASP A 691 0.40 9.38 -2.98
CA ASP A 691 -0.29 8.66 -1.90
C ASP A 691 -0.30 9.43 -0.57
N VAL A 692 0.24 10.65 -0.57
CA VAL A 692 0.35 11.55 0.58
C VAL A 692 -0.43 12.84 0.30
N GLN A 693 -1.24 13.28 1.26
CA GLN A 693 -1.92 14.57 1.19
C GLN A 693 -1.01 15.67 1.74
N TYR A 694 -0.86 16.78 1.02
CA TYR A 694 0.06 17.87 1.41
C TYR A 694 -0.69 19.15 1.75
N GLY A 695 -0.38 19.72 2.90
CA GLY A 695 -0.78 21.07 3.30
C GLY A 695 0.44 21.95 3.53
N ASN A 696 0.34 23.24 3.22
CA ASN A 696 1.44 24.19 3.42
C ASN A 696 0.93 25.49 4.06
N ILE A 697 1.54 25.90 5.17
CA ILE A 697 1.18 27.12 5.91
C ILE A 697 2.43 27.98 6.02
N TYR A 698 2.41 29.21 5.53
CA TYR A 698 3.61 30.06 5.53
C TYR A 698 3.30 31.56 5.64
N GLY A 699 4.32 32.35 6.00
CA GLY A 699 4.21 33.78 6.23
C GLY A 699 4.06 34.61 4.95
N MET A 700 3.31 35.71 5.00
CA MET A 700 3.18 36.69 3.91
C MET A 700 3.58 38.10 4.40
N PRO A 701 4.47 38.82 3.68
CA PRO A 701 5.21 38.38 2.49
C PRO A 701 6.33 37.37 2.79
N ASP A 702 6.67 37.20 4.07
CA ASP A 702 7.63 36.24 4.59
C ASP A 702 7.36 35.97 6.08
N ASP A 703 8.15 35.10 6.71
CA ASP A 703 8.15 34.89 8.16
C ASP A 703 9.47 35.35 8.83
N TRP A 704 10.17 36.32 8.25
CA TRP A 704 11.49 36.83 8.65
C TRP A 704 12.68 35.91 8.36
N VAL A 705 12.45 34.66 8.00
CA VAL A 705 13.51 33.71 7.61
C VAL A 705 13.24 33.13 6.23
N VAL A 706 12.01 32.69 6.02
CA VAL A 706 11.55 32.03 4.81
C VAL A 706 10.58 32.97 4.12
N SER A 707 10.88 33.27 2.86
CA SER A 707 10.02 34.09 2.03
C SER A 707 8.81 33.29 1.54
N ALA A 708 7.69 33.96 1.24
CA ALA A 708 6.53 33.30 0.64
C ALA A 708 6.89 32.55 -0.65
N ALA A 709 7.81 33.10 -1.46
CA ALA A 709 8.36 32.47 -2.66
C ALA A 709 9.05 31.13 -2.35
N SER A 710 9.88 31.13 -1.30
CA SER A 710 10.64 29.95 -0.89
C SER A 710 9.73 28.87 -0.31
N ALA A 711 8.73 29.30 0.46
CA ALA A 711 7.81 28.38 1.11
C ALA A 711 6.75 27.79 0.17
N HIS A 712 6.32 28.53 -0.85
CA HIS A 712 5.38 28.05 -1.85
C HIS A 712 5.84 26.71 -2.45
N LEU A 713 4.89 25.82 -2.75
CA LEU A 713 5.15 24.54 -3.38
C LEU A 713 4.03 24.21 -4.36
N ASN A 714 4.39 23.93 -5.62
CA ASN A 714 3.40 23.73 -6.66
C ASN A 714 2.55 22.47 -6.42
N GLY A 715 1.25 22.51 -6.73
CA GLY A 715 0.36 21.38 -6.47
C GLY A 715 0.14 21.08 -4.99
N VAL A 716 0.39 22.03 -4.08
CA VAL A 716 0.11 21.88 -2.64
C VAL A 716 -0.86 22.95 -2.16
N LYS A 717 -1.87 22.55 -1.37
CA LYS A 717 -2.85 23.48 -0.80
C LYS A 717 -2.15 24.38 0.23
N ALA A 718 -2.25 25.70 0.02
CA ALA A 718 -1.54 26.70 0.82
C ALA A 718 -2.48 27.58 1.64
N VAL A 719 -2.05 27.96 2.85
CA VAL A 719 -2.67 29.00 3.69
C VAL A 719 -1.59 30.00 4.11
N LEU A 720 -1.88 31.29 3.91
CA LEU A 720 -0.96 32.38 4.23
C LEU A 720 -1.27 32.96 5.61
N GLN A 721 -0.22 33.27 6.36
CA GLN A 721 -0.33 33.96 7.66
C GLN A 721 0.40 35.30 7.57
N SER A 722 -0.30 36.40 7.81
CA SER A 722 0.31 37.74 7.88
C SER A 722 0.86 38.00 9.29
N ASP A 723 1.85 38.89 9.40
CA ASP A 723 2.39 39.37 10.67
C ASP A 723 2.87 38.24 11.60
N VAL A 724 3.57 37.24 11.06
CA VAL A 724 4.20 36.15 11.82
C VAL A 724 5.71 36.15 11.67
N LYS A 725 6.41 35.67 12.69
CA LYS A 725 7.85 35.35 12.62
C LYS A 725 8.05 33.85 12.52
N HIS A 726 9.20 33.41 12.04
CA HIS A 726 9.45 32.00 11.73
C HIS A 726 9.46 31.11 12.96
N SER A 727 10.06 31.58 14.06
CA SER A 727 10.12 30.85 15.32
C SER A 727 10.12 31.79 16.54
N PRO A 728 9.81 31.28 17.74
CA PRO A 728 9.83 32.07 18.97
C PRO A 728 11.20 32.68 19.29
N ASP A 729 12.28 32.02 18.85
CA ASP A 729 13.67 32.38 19.13
C ASP A 729 14.16 33.62 18.39
N ILE A 730 13.39 34.10 17.39
CA ILE A 730 13.71 35.33 16.65
C ILE A 730 13.25 36.53 17.48
N PRO A 731 14.16 37.44 17.90
CA PRO A 731 13.79 38.68 18.56
C PRO A 731 13.20 39.67 17.54
N GLY A 732 12.26 40.51 17.97
CA GLY A 732 11.67 41.55 17.10
C GLY A 732 10.15 41.46 16.97
N VAL A 733 9.60 42.37 16.16
CA VAL A 733 8.21 42.37 15.69
C VAL A 733 8.17 41.60 14.36
N PRO A 734 7.14 40.80 14.05
CA PRO A 734 5.94 40.52 14.84
C PRO A 734 6.17 39.57 16.01
N LYS A 735 5.36 39.71 17.06
CA LYS A 735 5.58 38.98 18.34
C LYS A 735 5.25 37.50 18.27
N VAL A 736 4.39 37.08 17.35
CA VAL A 736 3.84 35.71 17.30
C VAL A 736 4.59 34.90 16.26
N ALA A 737 5.17 33.77 16.69
CA ALA A 737 5.76 32.83 15.76
C ALA A 737 4.69 32.06 15.00
N ILE A 738 4.95 31.65 13.75
CA ILE A 738 4.01 30.84 12.97
C ILE A 738 3.70 29.50 13.66
N THR A 739 4.65 28.92 14.39
CA THR A 739 4.43 27.73 15.24
C THR A 739 3.63 28.02 16.51
N GLU A 740 3.47 29.29 16.89
CA GLU A 740 2.69 29.75 18.04
C GLU A 740 1.42 30.51 17.66
N ASN A 741 1.08 30.53 16.37
CA ASN A 741 -0.08 31.22 15.85
C ASN A 741 -1.31 30.30 15.93
N LEU A 742 -2.38 30.79 16.56
CA LEU A 742 -3.62 30.01 16.74
C LEU A 742 -4.26 29.62 15.41
N ALA A 743 -4.27 30.51 14.41
CA ALA A 743 -4.83 30.21 13.08
C ALA A 743 -4.04 29.11 12.37
N THR A 744 -2.72 29.01 12.60
CA THR A 744 -1.92 27.88 12.14
C THR A 744 -2.35 26.58 12.83
N TRP A 745 -2.60 26.60 14.14
CA TRP A 745 -3.03 25.40 14.88
C TRP A 745 -4.42 24.92 14.48
N GLU A 746 -5.36 25.85 14.33
CA GLU A 746 -6.72 25.58 13.85
C GLU A 746 -6.66 24.98 12.44
N GLN A 747 -5.85 25.57 11.54
CA GLN A 747 -5.71 25.04 10.19
C GLN A 747 -5.08 23.64 10.14
N VAL A 748 -4.08 23.37 10.99
CA VAL A 748 -3.50 22.02 11.15
C VAL A 748 -4.57 21.04 11.61
N ASN A 749 -5.36 21.40 12.63
CA ASN A 749 -6.45 20.56 13.13
C ASN A 749 -7.48 20.26 12.05
N ASP A 750 -7.92 21.27 11.29
CA ASP A 750 -8.88 21.10 10.20
C ASP A 750 -8.34 20.12 9.15
N TRP A 751 -7.07 20.26 8.75
CA TRP A 751 -6.45 19.36 7.78
C TRP A 751 -6.14 17.97 8.31
N LEU A 752 -6.03 17.78 9.62
CA LEU A 752 -5.97 16.43 10.21
C LEU A 752 -7.35 15.75 10.18
N LEU A 753 -8.42 16.53 10.28
CA LEU A 753 -9.81 16.05 10.32
C LEU A 753 -10.53 15.97 8.96
N ASP A 754 -9.93 16.51 7.90
CA ASP A 754 -10.51 16.50 6.54
C ASP A 754 -9.44 16.25 5.48
N ASP A 755 -9.86 15.80 4.29
CA ASP A 755 -8.96 15.61 3.16
C ASP A 755 -8.31 16.92 2.71
N ILE A 756 -6.99 16.86 2.50
CA ILE A 756 -6.23 17.94 1.89
C ILE A 756 -6.14 17.67 0.38
N PHE A 757 -7.07 18.23 -0.37
CA PHE A 757 -7.09 18.09 -1.82
C PHE A 757 -5.85 18.72 -2.46
N ARG A 758 -5.21 17.96 -3.36
CA ARG A 758 -4.14 18.44 -4.22
C ARG A 758 -4.71 19.46 -5.23
N PRO A 759 -4.33 20.75 -5.17
CA PRO A 759 -4.72 21.70 -6.20
C PRO A 759 -4.07 21.35 -7.55
N PRO A 760 -4.64 21.82 -8.68
CA PRO A 760 -4.00 21.70 -9.98
C PRO A 760 -2.56 22.23 -9.96
N LEU A 761 -1.68 21.61 -10.75
CA LEU A 761 -0.32 22.12 -10.96
C LEU A 761 -0.41 23.45 -11.70
N LYS A 762 0.25 24.46 -11.15
CA LYS A 762 0.37 25.78 -11.77
C LYS A 762 1.65 25.82 -12.60
N GLY A 763 1.53 26.18 -13.87
CA GLY A 763 2.69 26.40 -14.73
C GLY A 763 3.29 27.77 -14.48
N SER A 764 4.16 27.91 -13.47
CA SER A 764 5.04 29.08 -13.39
C SER A 764 6.00 29.04 -14.58
N HIS A 765 6.01 30.09 -15.38
CA HIS A 765 6.82 30.19 -16.59
C HIS A 765 7.52 31.54 -16.66
N ALA A 766 8.78 31.50 -17.03
CA ALA A 766 9.57 32.68 -17.33
C ALA A 766 10.19 32.49 -18.71
N GLU A 767 10.07 33.49 -19.58
CA GLU A 767 10.65 33.46 -20.91
C GLU A 767 11.29 34.79 -21.26
N VAL A 768 12.41 34.72 -21.97
CA VAL A 768 12.95 35.86 -22.70
C VAL A 768 12.05 36.06 -23.91
N TYR A 769 11.09 36.96 -23.77
CA TYR A 769 10.07 37.25 -24.77
C TYR A 769 10.68 37.94 -25.99
N LYS A 770 11.53 38.94 -25.76
CA LYS A 770 12.15 39.77 -26.80
C LYS A 770 13.56 40.16 -26.38
N TYR A 771 14.50 40.22 -27.32
CA TYR A 771 15.82 40.77 -27.08
C TYR A 771 16.44 41.46 -28.30
N LEU A 772 17.42 42.30 -28.05
CA LEU A 772 18.21 42.96 -29.09
C LEU A 772 19.67 42.49 -29.06
N TYR A 773 20.23 42.20 -30.23
CA TYR A 773 21.61 41.78 -30.42
C TYR A 773 22.02 40.47 -29.70
N ASN A 774 22.93 40.55 -28.73
CA ASN A 774 23.59 39.38 -28.13
C ASN A 774 23.12 39.19 -26.69
N VAL A 775 22.29 38.18 -26.46
CA VAL A 775 21.80 37.76 -25.14
C VAL A 775 22.17 36.30 -24.89
N TYR A 776 22.45 35.96 -23.64
CA TYR A 776 22.97 34.65 -23.23
C TYR A 776 22.22 34.15 -21.99
N ILE A 777 21.97 32.84 -21.94
CA ILE A 777 21.54 32.11 -20.75
C ILE A 777 22.68 31.20 -20.30
N ASP A 778 23.13 31.36 -19.06
CA ASP A 778 24.05 30.43 -18.42
C ASP A 778 23.29 29.50 -17.46
N ALA A 779 23.73 28.24 -17.34
CA ALA A 779 23.05 27.26 -16.49
C ALA A 779 23.12 27.56 -14.98
N ASP A 780 24.12 28.32 -14.54
CA ASP A 780 24.31 28.76 -13.16
C ASP A 780 25.30 29.93 -13.10
N ILE A 781 25.51 30.48 -11.90
CA ILE A 781 26.45 31.59 -11.64
C ILE A 781 27.93 31.23 -11.90
N SER A 782 28.28 29.94 -11.89
CA SER A 782 29.62 29.45 -12.23
C SER A 782 29.85 29.35 -13.74
N ARG A 783 28.78 29.49 -14.54
CA ARG A 783 28.78 29.33 -16.00
C ARG A 783 29.24 27.96 -16.44
N SER A 784 28.74 26.93 -15.76
CA SER A 784 28.99 25.53 -16.12
C SER A 784 28.63 25.22 -17.58
N SER A 785 27.63 25.92 -18.13
CA SER A 785 27.36 26.00 -19.56
C SER A 785 26.76 27.37 -19.92
N THR A 786 26.97 27.80 -21.18
CA THR A 786 26.49 29.07 -21.73
C THR A 786 25.84 28.84 -23.08
N THR A 787 24.60 29.31 -23.23
CA THR A 787 23.83 29.28 -24.47
C THR A 787 23.60 30.70 -24.96
N LYS A 788 23.98 30.99 -26.20
CA LYS A 788 23.61 32.26 -26.86
C LYS A 788 22.21 32.12 -27.45
N LEU A 789 21.33 33.07 -27.18
CA LEU A 789 19.97 33.07 -27.74
C LEU A 789 20.00 33.25 -29.26
N SER A 790 19.07 32.58 -29.93
CA SER A 790 18.96 32.57 -31.40
C SER A 790 17.54 32.66 -31.94
N PHE A 791 16.53 32.58 -31.07
CA PHE A 791 15.12 32.75 -31.40
C PHE A 791 14.36 33.28 -30.18
N GLU A 792 13.15 33.77 -30.41
CA GLU A 792 12.25 34.34 -29.42
C GLU A 792 10.87 33.66 -29.56
N PRO A 793 10.14 33.38 -28.47
CA PRO A 793 10.61 33.43 -27.08
C PRO A 793 11.59 32.30 -26.75
N THR A 794 12.37 32.44 -25.67
CA THR A 794 13.22 31.37 -25.11
C THR A 794 12.97 31.20 -23.61
N ASP A 795 12.71 29.98 -23.16
CA ASP A 795 12.47 29.65 -21.74
C ASP A 795 13.66 29.98 -20.84
N LEU A 796 13.35 30.46 -19.64
CA LEU A 796 14.29 30.74 -18.57
C LEU A 796 13.92 29.91 -17.33
N GLU A 797 14.73 28.91 -17.02
CA GLU A 797 14.51 28.05 -15.87
C GLU A 797 15.00 28.72 -14.57
N PRO A 798 14.44 28.34 -13.41
CA PRO A 798 14.94 28.81 -12.12
C PRO A 798 16.44 28.57 -11.96
N PHE A 799 17.11 29.55 -11.34
CA PHE A 799 18.55 29.64 -11.09
C PHE A 799 19.46 29.77 -12.32
N GLN A 800 18.89 29.91 -13.52
CA GLN A 800 19.67 30.31 -14.67
C GLN A 800 20.03 31.79 -14.63
N VAL A 801 21.14 32.13 -15.28
CA VAL A 801 21.64 33.50 -15.38
C VAL A 801 21.35 34.05 -16.77
N LEU A 802 20.60 35.15 -16.85
CA LEU A 802 20.34 35.87 -18.08
C LEU A 802 21.31 37.06 -18.21
N ARG A 803 21.94 37.21 -19.38
CA ARG A 803 22.93 38.27 -19.64
C ARG A 803 22.74 39.00 -20.95
N THR A 804 22.87 40.32 -20.90
CA THR A 804 22.90 41.20 -22.08
C THR A 804 24.33 41.67 -22.37
N GLY A 805 24.66 41.83 -23.66
CA GLY A 805 25.91 42.44 -24.13
C GLY A 805 25.89 43.98 -24.16
N GLU A 806 26.98 44.60 -24.63
CA GLU A 806 27.25 46.05 -24.59
C GLU A 806 26.18 46.95 -25.25
N LYS A 807 25.37 46.40 -26.16
CA LYS A 807 24.27 47.12 -26.82
C LYS A 807 22.96 46.37 -26.75
N SER A 808 22.94 45.25 -26.02
CA SER A 808 21.83 44.31 -26.03
C SER A 808 20.83 44.67 -24.95
N THR A 809 19.54 44.52 -25.22
CA THR A 809 18.47 44.62 -24.23
C THR A 809 17.68 43.31 -24.23
N ALA A 810 16.94 43.04 -23.17
CA ALA A 810 16.03 41.89 -23.11
C ALA A 810 14.79 42.23 -22.29
N THR A 811 13.65 41.66 -22.67
CA THR A 811 12.40 41.68 -21.91
C THR A 811 12.07 40.24 -21.51
N VAL A 812 11.82 40.03 -20.22
CA VAL A 812 11.40 38.75 -19.65
C VAL A 812 9.94 38.84 -19.23
N HIS A 813 9.14 37.88 -19.69
CA HIS A 813 7.75 37.72 -19.31
C HIS A 813 7.61 36.65 -18.24
N LEU A 814 6.80 36.92 -17.22
CA LEU A 814 6.49 35.99 -16.16
C LEU A 814 4.99 35.69 -16.15
N THR A 815 4.65 34.40 -16.25
CA THR A 815 3.27 33.92 -16.20
C THR A 815 3.07 32.85 -15.13
N ILE A 816 1.82 32.66 -14.74
CA ILE A 816 1.36 31.50 -13.98
C ILE A 816 0.09 30.97 -14.64
N GLU A 817 0.05 29.68 -14.99
CA GLU A 817 -1.07 29.14 -15.80
C GLU A 817 -1.31 29.95 -17.09
N ASP A 818 -0.22 30.40 -17.74
CA ASP A 818 -0.24 31.29 -18.91
C ASP A 818 -0.86 32.69 -18.68
N ILE A 819 -1.18 33.04 -17.42
CA ILE A 819 -1.68 34.37 -17.03
C ILE A 819 -0.49 35.28 -16.74
N PRO A 820 -0.34 36.41 -17.46
CA PRO A 820 0.69 37.41 -17.22
C PRO A 820 0.59 38.02 -15.83
N TRP A 821 1.71 38.09 -15.09
CA TRP A 821 1.76 38.74 -13.79
C TRP A 821 2.98 39.65 -13.56
N GLY A 822 4.09 39.48 -14.28
CA GLY A 822 5.27 40.34 -14.13
C GLY A 822 6.15 40.44 -15.37
N ILE A 823 6.90 41.54 -15.46
CA ILE A 823 7.85 41.84 -16.54
C ILE A 823 9.18 42.27 -15.94
N ILE A 824 10.29 41.86 -16.57
CA ILE A 824 11.64 42.35 -16.26
C ILE A 824 12.29 42.89 -17.54
N HIS A 825 12.70 44.16 -17.55
CA HIS A 825 13.48 44.75 -18.64
C HIS A 825 14.94 44.86 -18.25
N LEU A 826 15.86 44.38 -19.10
CA LEU A 826 17.30 44.40 -18.87
C LEU A 826 17.97 45.42 -19.79
N ASP A 827 18.75 46.31 -19.19
CA ASP A 827 19.64 47.23 -19.92
C ASP A 827 20.86 46.52 -20.50
N PRO A 828 21.66 47.17 -21.36
CA PRO A 828 22.95 46.67 -21.79
C PRO A 828 23.90 46.35 -20.64
N GLU A 829 24.72 45.32 -20.84
CA GLU A 829 25.69 44.81 -19.85
C GLU A 829 25.11 44.37 -18.50
N THR A 830 23.86 43.92 -18.50
CA THR A 830 23.13 43.44 -17.33
C THR A 830 23.24 41.94 -17.16
N GLU A 831 23.38 41.50 -15.92
CA GLU A 831 23.41 40.09 -15.51
C GLU A 831 22.46 39.89 -14.33
N ILE A 832 21.42 39.08 -14.54
CA ILE A 832 20.48 38.68 -13.48
C ILE A 832 20.51 37.16 -13.29
N LEU A 833 20.31 36.71 -12.06
CA LEU A 833 19.94 35.32 -11.75
C LEU A 833 18.49 35.33 -11.32
N LEU A 834 17.66 34.57 -12.04
CA LEU A 834 16.25 34.41 -11.70
C LEU A 834 16.14 33.26 -10.69
N GLY A 835 15.70 33.53 -9.47
CA GLY A 835 15.42 32.50 -8.47
C GLY A 835 14.15 31.74 -8.80
N TYR A 836 13.50 31.18 -7.79
CA TYR A 836 12.13 30.70 -7.95
C TYR A 836 11.16 31.87 -8.17
N TYR A 837 10.19 31.64 -9.05
CA TYR A 837 9.23 32.66 -9.45
C TYR A 837 7.78 32.19 -9.24
N SER A 838 7.08 32.92 -8.37
CA SER A 838 5.63 32.85 -8.15
C SER A 838 5.07 34.26 -8.01
N PRO A 839 3.81 34.54 -8.37
CA PRO A 839 3.21 35.86 -8.14
C PRO A 839 3.31 36.29 -6.67
N GLN A 840 3.23 35.34 -5.74
CA GLN A 840 3.27 35.60 -4.30
C GLN A 840 4.61 36.17 -3.82
N LEU A 841 5.72 35.92 -4.54
CA LEU A 841 7.00 36.63 -4.48
C LEU A 841 8.01 36.00 -5.45
N VAL A 842 8.84 36.82 -6.10
CA VAL A 842 9.95 36.41 -6.98
C VAL A 842 11.27 36.97 -6.51
N GLU A 843 12.28 36.11 -6.35
CA GLU A 843 13.65 36.56 -6.07
C GLU A 843 14.43 36.72 -7.39
N VAL A 844 14.91 37.93 -7.68
CA VAL A 844 15.78 38.20 -8.83
C VAL A 844 17.07 38.83 -8.34
N ARG A 845 18.21 38.14 -8.48
CA ARG A 845 19.50 38.71 -8.06
C ARG A 845 20.09 39.53 -9.21
N LEU A 846 20.27 40.83 -9.00
CA LEU A 846 20.95 41.71 -9.94
C LEU A 846 22.46 41.70 -9.65
N LEU A 847 23.22 40.97 -10.49
CA LEU A 847 24.65 40.75 -10.30
C LEU A 847 25.48 41.89 -10.92
N LYS A 848 25.00 42.49 -12.02
CA LYS A 848 25.63 43.61 -12.72
C LYS A 848 24.57 44.34 -13.55
N GLY A 849 24.78 45.64 -13.79
CA GLY A 849 24.01 46.42 -14.76
C GLY A 849 22.74 46.98 -14.17
N SER A 850 21.70 47.15 -14.99
CA SER A 850 20.47 47.83 -14.61
C SER A 850 19.26 47.07 -15.15
N ALA A 851 18.23 46.94 -14.32
CA ALA A 851 17.00 46.26 -14.68
C ALA A 851 15.77 46.95 -14.09
N ALA A 852 14.67 46.90 -14.84
CA ALA A 852 13.36 47.36 -14.41
C ALA A 852 12.45 46.17 -14.11
N PHE A 853 11.59 46.33 -13.12
CA PHE A 853 10.69 45.31 -12.61
C PHE A 853 9.29 45.91 -12.53
N LYS A 854 8.32 45.23 -13.14
CA LYS A 854 6.92 45.65 -13.18
C LYS A 854 6.02 44.47 -12.86
N SER A 855 5.11 44.61 -11.90
CA SER A 855 4.19 43.54 -11.49
C SER A 855 2.72 43.97 -11.44
N LYS A 856 1.79 43.02 -11.59
CA LYS A 856 0.37 43.21 -11.26
C LYS A 856 0.16 43.29 -9.75
N LYS A 857 -1.04 43.72 -9.34
CA LYS A 857 -1.52 43.93 -7.96
C LYS A 857 -1.46 42.73 -6.98
N ASP A 858 -0.98 41.58 -7.41
CA ASP A 858 -0.78 40.40 -6.55
C ASP A 858 0.63 39.83 -6.78
N GLY A 859 1.57 40.68 -7.23
CA GLY A 859 2.85 40.33 -7.80
C GLY A 859 3.98 41.06 -7.08
N HIS A 860 4.96 40.31 -6.58
CA HIS A 860 6.03 40.88 -5.75
C HIS A 860 7.43 40.53 -6.28
N PHE A 861 8.34 41.50 -6.28
CA PHE A 861 9.75 41.31 -6.61
C PHE A 861 10.64 41.62 -5.41
N SER A 862 11.55 40.70 -5.09
CA SER A 862 12.65 40.91 -4.16
C SER A 862 13.95 40.87 -4.96
N VAL A 863 14.68 41.98 -4.99
CA VAL A 863 15.85 42.19 -5.84
C VAL A 863 17.10 42.45 -5.00
N PRO A 864 17.86 41.42 -4.61
CA PRO A 864 19.17 41.59 -4.03
C PRO A 864 20.22 42.07 -5.06
N VAL A 865 21.04 43.07 -4.69
CA VAL A 865 21.93 43.79 -5.62
C VAL A 865 23.41 43.71 -5.22
N ASN A 866 24.31 43.65 -6.21
CA ASN A 866 25.77 43.67 -6.00
C ASN A 866 26.31 42.50 -5.15
N ILE A 867 25.77 41.30 -5.38
CA ILE A 867 26.25 40.08 -4.73
C ILE A 867 27.47 39.54 -5.49
N GLY A 868 28.61 39.37 -4.80
CA GLY A 868 29.79 38.74 -5.38
C GLY A 868 29.55 37.28 -5.81
N ARG A 869 30.20 36.82 -6.88
CA ARG A 869 30.16 35.40 -7.30
C ARG A 869 30.85 34.54 -6.26
N SER A 870 30.12 33.65 -5.61
CA SER A 870 30.72 32.72 -4.67
C SER A 870 31.54 31.64 -5.39
N THR A 871 32.69 31.28 -4.83
CA THR A 871 33.36 29.99 -5.08
C THR A 871 32.67 28.86 -4.30
N ALA A 872 32.65 27.65 -4.85
CA ALA A 872 32.08 26.49 -4.17
C ALA A 872 32.71 26.31 -2.78
N GLY A 873 31.88 26.20 -1.75
CA GLY A 873 32.32 26.04 -0.36
C GLY A 873 32.81 27.32 0.34
N GLU A 874 32.47 28.53 -0.14
CA GLU A 874 32.63 29.79 0.61
C GLU A 874 31.44 30.77 0.45
N TRP A 875 30.27 30.23 0.09
CA TRP A 875 29.06 30.99 -0.29
C TRP A 875 28.46 31.87 0.80
N TRP A 876 28.84 31.64 2.06
CA TRP A 876 28.49 32.46 3.20
C TRP A 876 29.29 33.77 3.32
N LYS A 877 30.34 34.01 2.52
CA LYS A 877 31.18 35.22 2.63
C LYS A 877 30.63 36.44 1.89
N THR A 878 29.66 36.29 1.00
CA THR A 878 29.09 37.39 0.21
C THR A 878 27.81 37.93 0.86
N THR A 879 27.54 39.23 0.73
CA THR A 879 26.34 39.96 1.23
C THR A 879 25.94 40.97 0.16
N PRO A 880 24.66 41.35 -0.13
CA PRO A 880 24.47 42.34 -1.16
C PRO A 880 24.86 43.69 -0.56
N GLN A 881 24.75 44.73 -1.36
CA GLN A 881 24.81 46.07 -0.81
C GLN A 881 23.43 46.63 -0.50
N ALA A 882 22.39 46.11 -1.16
CA ALA A 882 20.99 46.44 -0.90
C ALA A 882 20.06 45.30 -1.34
N VAL A 883 18.86 45.25 -0.76
CA VAL A 883 17.73 44.45 -1.25
C VAL A 883 16.54 45.34 -1.46
N VAL A 884 16.02 45.32 -2.69
CA VAL A 884 14.89 46.14 -3.10
C VAL A 884 13.66 45.25 -3.18
N THR A 885 12.65 45.51 -2.36
CA THR A 885 11.39 44.76 -2.36
C THR A 885 10.27 45.65 -2.89
N GLY A 886 9.78 45.34 -4.09
CA GLY A 886 8.63 45.98 -4.71
C GLY A 886 7.37 45.15 -4.51
N LEU A 887 6.29 45.80 -4.04
CA LEU A 887 4.98 45.19 -3.87
C LEU A 887 3.97 45.89 -4.78
N ASP A 888 3.55 45.23 -5.86
CA ASP A 888 2.62 45.81 -6.84
C ASP A 888 3.11 47.14 -7.41
N THR A 889 4.35 47.14 -7.89
CA THR A 889 5.11 48.36 -8.21
C THR A 889 5.86 48.24 -9.51
N GLU A 890 6.16 49.40 -10.10
CA GLU A 890 7.16 49.54 -11.14
C GLU A 890 8.40 50.25 -10.60
N PHE A 891 9.57 49.65 -10.75
CA PHE A 891 10.82 50.22 -10.26
C PHE A 891 12.04 49.79 -11.05
N VAL A 892 13.09 50.60 -10.99
CA VAL A 892 14.39 50.35 -11.64
C VAL A 892 15.47 50.23 -10.59
N VAL A 893 16.35 49.25 -10.77
CA VAL A 893 17.51 49.03 -9.90
C VAL A 893 18.76 48.97 -10.75
N SER A 894 19.76 49.79 -10.39
CA SER A 894 21.07 49.82 -11.04
C SER A 894 22.17 49.40 -10.07
N ALA A 895 22.86 48.32 -10.42
CA ALA A 895 24.02 47.79 -9.72
C ALA A 895 25.30 48.56 -10.12
N GLY A 896 25.99 49.13 -9.14
CA GLY A 896 27.24 49.87 -9.34
C GLY A 896 27.95 50.15 -8.01
N PRO A 897 29.02 50.97 -8.00
CA PRO A 897 29.67 51.40 -6.76
C PRO A 897 28.71 52.02 -5.73
N GLU A 898 27.65 52.67 -6.24
CA GLU A 898 26.44 53.04 -5.50
C GLU A 898 25.27 52.32 -6.16
N VAL A 899 24.39 51.70 -5.39
CA VAL A 899 23.16 51.08 -5.90
C VAL A 899 22.12 52.18 -6.03
N VAL A 900 21.59 52.40 -7.23
CA VAL A 900 20.54 53.41 -7.45
C VAL A 900 19.20 52.72 -7.65
N VAL A 901 18.18 53.22 -6.98
CA VAL A 901 16.80 52.69 -7.04
C VAL A 901 15.86 53.82 -7.40
N HIS A 902 14.99 53.58 -8.38
CA HIS A 902 13.97 54.50 -8.84
C HIS A 902 12.60 53.86 -8.68
N CYS A 903 11.71 54.44 -7.87
CA CYS A 903 10.31 53.99 -7.76
C CYS A 903 9.48 54.76 -8.78
N LEU A 904 8.98 54.06 -9.81
CA LEU A 904 8.20 54.66 -10.89
C LEU A 904 6.70 54.61 -10.62
N ASP A 905 6.23 53.55 -9.94
CA ASP A 905 4.85 53.37 -9.51
C ASP A 905 4.77 52.61 -8.17
N GLY A 906 3.83 53.00 -7.30
CA GLY A 906 3.57 52.36 -6.01
C GLY A 906 4.55 52.73 -4.87
N ASN A 907 4.88 51.76 -4.01
CA ASN A 907 5.88 51.91 -2.95
C ASN A 907 6.79 50.69 -2.86
N LEU A 908 8.08 50.92 -2.65
CA LEU A 908 9.05 49.85 -2.45
C LEU A 908 9.83 50.06 -1.14
N VAL A 909 10.45 48.97 -0.66
CA VAL A 909 11.33 48.97 0.51
C VAL A 909 12.75 48.69 0.06
N VAL A 910 13.71 49.49 0.53
CA VAL A 910 15.14 49.30 0.33
C VAL A 910 15.80 48.95 1.66
N ASP A 911 16.31 47.73 1.75
CA ASP A 911 17.04 47.23 2.92
C ASP A 911 18.55 47.22 2.66
N THR A 912 19.32 47.68 3.66
CA THR A 912 20.78 47.58 3.69
C THR A 912 21.22 46.49 4.68
N PRO A 913 22.48 46.01 4.62
CA PRO A 913 22.96 44.91 5.47
C PRO A 913 22.83 45.09 7.00
N GLU A 914 22.62 46.33 7.49
CA GLU A 914 22.40 46.64 8.91
C GLU A 914 21.07 47.41 9.15
N ALA A 915 20.10 47.31 8.24
CA ALA A 915 18.85 48.06 8.34
C ALA A 915 18.07 47.75 9.62
N THR A 916 17.44 48.80 10.20
CA THR A 916 16.46 48.70 11.28
C THR A 916 15.20 47.98 10.81
N ASP A 917 14.43 47.39 11.75
CA ASP A 917 13.26 46.50 11.56
C ASP A 917 12.22 46.87 10.46
N ASP A 918 12.19 48.11 9.94
CA ASP A 918 11.17 48.60 8.99
C ASP A 918 11.70 48.96 7.56
N GLY A 919 13.01 48.88 7.29
CA GLY A 919 13.59 49.22 5.98
C GLY A 919 13.43 50.70 5.57
N HIS A 920 13.98 51.12 4.42
CA HIS A 920 13.76 52.47 3.86
C HIS A 920 12.66 52.45 2.79
N VAL A 921 11.50 53.02 3.09
CA VAL A 921 10.38 53.12 2.15
C VAL A 921 10.64 54.23 1.12
N VAL A 922 10.45 53.92 -0.16
CA VAL A 922 10.58 54.84 -1.30
C VAL A 922 9.25 54.85 -2.05
N GLY A 923 8.66 56.04 -2.22
CA GLY A 923 7.37 56.20 -2.88
C GLY A 923 7.46 56.55 -4.36
N GLU A 924 6.32 56.51 -5.05
CA GLU A 924 6.18 56.88 -6.46
C GLU A 924 6.89 58.21 -6.81
N GLY A 925 7.74 58.15 -7.84
CA GLY A 925 8.52 59.29 -8.36
C GLY A 925 9.77 59.63 -7.54
N GLU A 926 10.05 58.91 -6.46
CA GLU A 926 11.25 59.08 -5.64
C GLU A 926 12.40 58.18 -6.12
N SER A 927 13.62 58.68 -5.96
CA SER A 927 14.85 57.95 -6.24
C SER A 927 15.75 57.95 -5.02
N VAL A 928 16.43 56.84 -4.77
CA VAL A 928 17.45 56.74 -3.71
C VAL A 928 18.74 56.10 -4.22
N ALA A 929 19.85 56.48 -3.62
CA ALA A 929 21.15 55.84 -3.79
C ALA A 929 21.58 55.19 -2.47
N VAL A 930 22.06 53.96 -2.55
CA VAL A 930 22.62 53.19 -1.44
C VAL A 930 24.14 53.12 -1.60
N ASN A 931 24.85 53.61 -0.59
CA ASN A 931 26.30 53.53 -0.51
C ASN A 931 26.69 52.95 0.85
N GLY A 932 27.13 51.69 0.85
CA GLY A 932 27.33 50.92 2.07
C GLY A 932 26.02 50.78 2.86
N GLU A 933 25.99 51.31 4.07
CA GLU A 933 24.82 51.27 4.97
C GLU A 933 23.88 52.48 4.82
N THR A 934 24.31 53.51 4.07
CA THR A 934 23.57 54.78 3.96
C THR A 934 22.64 54.78 2.75
N VAL A 935 21.39 55.20 2.98
CA VAL A 935 20.40 55.48 1.94
C VAL A 935 20.21 57.00 1.86
N ALA A 936 20.39 57.58 0.68
CA ALA A 936 20.25 59.01 0.41
C ALA A 936 19.37 59.26 -0.81
N ALA A 937 18.72 60.42 -0.87
CA ALA A 937 17.94 60.82 -2.05
C ALA A 937 18.85 60.95 -3.29
N ALA A 938 18.36 60.47 -4.42
CA ALA A 938 18.97 60.60 -5.73
C ALA A 938 18.09 61.46 -6.66
N ASP A 939 18.58 61.78 -7.86
CA ASP A 939 17.80 62.54 -8.84
C ASP A 939 16.55 61.74 -9.26
N SER A 940 15.39 62.37 -9.18
CA SER A 940 14.12 61.79 -9.63
C SER A 940 14.13 61.56 -11.14
N VAL A 941 13.60 60.43 -11.58
CA VAL A 941 13.45 60.06 -12.99
C VAL A 941 11.97 59.76 -13.28
N SER A 942 11.62 59.75 -14.56
CA SER A 942 10.29 59.35 -15.04
C SER A 942 10.40 58.13 -15.93
N GLU A 943 9.30 57.40 -16.12
CA GLU A 943 9.26 56.23 -17.01
C GLU A 943 9.81 56.54 -18.41
N GLY A 944 9.51 57.73 -18.95
CA GLY A 944 9.97 58.19 -20.27
C GLY A 944 11.49 58.37 -20.43
N ASP A 945 12.27 58.27 -19.34
CA ASP A 945 13.73 58.30 -19.38
C ASP A 945 14.34 56.94 -19.78
N PHE A 946 13.52 55.89 -19.88
CA PHE A 946 13.95 54.51 -20.10
C PHE A 946 13.53 53.95 -21.46
N TRP A 947 14.33 53.05 -22.03
CA TRP A 947 14.14 52.55 -23.40
C TRP A 947 12.86 51.73 -23.59
N TRP A 948 12.37 51.06 -22.53
CA TRP A 948 11.16 50.25 -22.59
C TRP A 948 9.87 51.07 -22.52
N SER A 949 9.95 52.38 -22.19
CA SER A 949 8.77 53.26 -22.17
C SER A 949 8.15 53.50 -23.54
N GLU A 950 8.90 53.25 -24.61
CA GLU A 950 8.42 53.30 -25.99
C GLU A 950 7.98 51.91 -26.52
N GLU A 951 8.14 50.85 -25.73
CA GLU A 951 7.68 49.51 -26.10
C GLU A 951 6.18 49.37 -25.79
N ASP A 952 5.43 48.82 -26.75
CA ASP A 952 4.01 48.53 -26.61
C ASP A 952 3.88 47.18 -25.87
N ASP A 953 3.72 47.22 -24.55
CA ASP A 953 3.73 46.03 -23.69
C ASP A 953 2.42 45.86 -22.90
N ASP A 954 1.33 45.63 -23.65
CA ASP A 954 0.01 45.26 -23.14
C ASP A 954 -0.01 43.89 -22.42
N PHE A 955 1.15 43.23 -22.22
CA PHE A 955 1.24 41.90 -21.62
C PHE A 955 0.57 41.85 -20.24
N LEU A 956 0.77 42.87 -19.41
CA LEU A 956 0.10 42.97 -18.10
C LEU A 956 -1.34 43.50 -18.20
N ASP A 957 -1.80 43.97 -19.35
CA ASP A 957 -3.18 44.45 -19.54
C ASP A 957 -4.15 43.32 -19.93
N GLU A 958 -3.66 42.10 -20.20
CA GLU A 958 -4.51 40.92 -20.40
C GLU A 958 -5.36 40.64 -19.14
N PRO A 959 -6.71 40.66 -19.23
CA PRO A 959 -7.58 40.36 -18.11
C PRO A 959 -7.44 38.89 -17.71
N TRP A 960 -7.47 38.62 -16.40
CA TRP A 960 -7.54 37.27 -15.84
C TRP A 960 -8.75 36.53 -16.46
N GLY A 961 -8.52 35.63 -17.43
CA GLY A 961 -9.54 34.76 -18.03
C GLY A 961 -9.82 34.88 -19.54
N GLY A 962 -8.96 35.51 -20.34
CA GLY A 962 -9.10 35.49 -21.80
C GLY A 962 -8.85 34.10 -22.41
N SER A 963 -9.78 33.58 -23.22
CA SER A 963 -9.63 32.24 -23.82
C SER A 963 -8.56 32.25 -24.91
N PHE A 964 -7.93 31.11 -25.18
CA PHE A 964 -7.01 30.88 -26.31
C PHE A 964 -7.50 31.46 -27.66
N LEU A 965 -8.82 31.57 -27.86
CA LEU A 965 -9.41 32.16 -29.07
C LEU A 965 -9.22 33.68 -29.17
N ASP A 966 -9.12 34.39 -28.05
CA ASP A 966 -8.87 35.84 -28.04
C ASP A 966 -7.41 36.14 -28.40
N ARG A 967 -6.47 35.28 -28.00
CA ARG A 967 -5.06 35.33 -28.41
C ARG A 967 -4.86 35.10 -29.92
N VAL A 968 -5.58 34.14 -30.50
CA VAL A 968 -5.55 33.91 -31.97
C VAL A 968 -6.12 35.11 -32.72
N LYS A 969 -7.10 35.80 -32.13
CA LYS A 969 -7.74 36.98 -32.72
C LYS A 969 -6.83 38.20 -32.70
N GLY A 970 -6.14 38.45 -31.58
CA GLY A 970 -5.12 39.50 -31.46
C GLY A 970 -3.95 39.30 -32.43
N LEU A 971 -3.47 38.06 -32.59
CA LEU A 971 -2.44 37.69 -33.58
C LEU A 971 -2.90 37.91 -35.02
N MET A 972 -4.16 37.59 -35.33
CA MET A 972 -4.74 37.85 -36.66
C MET A 972 -4.91 39.35 -36.93
N ASP A 973 -5.32 40.13 -35.93
CA ASP A 973 -5.53 41.57 -36.07
C ASP A 973 -4.21 42.34 -36.16
N SER A 974 -3.18 41.91 -35.41
CA SER A 974 -1.78 42.38 -35.53
C SER A 974 -1.18 42.06 -36.90
N LEU A 975 -1.35 40.83 -37.40
CA LEU A 975 -0.89 40.43 -38.74
C LEU A 975 -1.59 41.24 -39.84
N VAL A 976 -2.90 41.50 -39.69
CA VAL A 976 -3.69 42.31 -40.63
C VAL A 976 -3.28 43.79 -40.57
N SER A 977 -2.96 44.32 -39.39
CA SER A 977 -2.43 45.68 -39.22
C SER A 977 -1.05 45.84 -39.86
N TRP A 978 -0.15 44.87 -39.63
CA TRP A 978 1.18 44.83 -40.23
C TRP A 978 1.12 44.73 -41.76
N ILE A 979 0.27 43.86 -42.31
CA ILE A 979 0.03 43.77 -43.77
C ILE A 979 -0.53 45.07 -44.34
N LYS A 980 -1.41 45.77 -43.62
CA LYS A 980 -1.93 47.09 -44.02
C LYS A 980 -0.90 48.21 -43.93
N SER A 981 0.16 48.06 -43.15
CA SER A 981 1.27 49.02 -43.10
C SER A 981 2.28 48.83 -44.25
N LEU A 982 2.22 47.68 -44.93
CA LEU A 982 3.10 47.29 -46.04
C LEU A 982 2.50 47.58 -47.43
N PHE A 983 1.24 48.02 -47.51
CA PHE A 983 0.52 48.47 -48.72
C PHE A 983 -0.06 49.86 -48.51
#